data_AF-A0A507D797-F1
#
_entry.id   AF-A0A507D797-F1
#
_cell.length_a   1.000
_cell.length_b   1.000
_cell.length_c   1.000
_cell.angle_alpha   90.00
_cell.angle_beta   90.00
_cell.angle_gamma   90.00
#
_symmetry.space_group_name_H-M   'P 1'
#
loop_
_entity.id
_entity.type
_entity.pdbx_description
1 polymer ?
#
loop_
_entity_poly.entity_id
_entity_poly.type
_entity_poly.pdbx_seq_one_letter_code
_entity_poly.pdbx_strand_id
1 'polypeptide(L)'
;MSERLESNDDHEFESRPRKRPKSSTGLIHHDYGPACSDDRYTHGSITRIKLKNFLTYHEAEFYPGPYMNMVIGPNGTGKSSVVAAIIVTLGGKLKLLDRHDRSGDLVRLGETDGLVELELKVRSGRLVISRSFNKSANDSKFKINGKQATLQEVKRRVEELDIQVDNLCQCLPQEMVGEFAELNAQQRLKETQRCAGDGQLTEWHQKLIEDKKKEMELLQDVSREREVLADNRKRNEAIEARVQGYRNREVALRKLRFLELVRSIIIKQQRRNEAQCLQNEEKPLKTGVVTLRNENQPSIIRRDAAKEAKDRVDVERRSLRTQYDNSINGGRLGKAMERLEDLERQIDQKKSERSAMIEAGRRYKSEVDRLEKDMDKCKEQYDRVKVEAEEMGISVDNDHTVQASGGKIAQLSAEQSDITRALADLEAERDSTRGCESEIMQTLNGIQSDLDRLTLEMSGLANAELQKEKKFLENPFTGRNYTNAVRWIKENRQHFVGKVYLPAILEIKVSDANLAKQVEAALPPGLRSTIIASDPSDFALISKHFAQNEWRVNIAEITQPMRSADFRPPRSQEELRELGFLGYVTDFIEGPDDVILFLCAKADIHRKPIARMDADIRKDMETVRSLGFSNWFTSETSFVVRGAYGMTNIISNSVYPAQLLSYDVDNEERSRIQTDINRLKDIMEQERARMRPIQSQRSDIERRRRVLDDRKRVLQQERQVMNDKKRELQMVRNRLESLASQLKRKQEESQARDEKLSKFDEEVSAKRKQRFEYILEVDTLRSLNAVLFHTQVVHAELSVMEANCELEAAREVCQRLEAELKAAEDMLSDVRARRKVGEERFKTARGECDRLKDLFKQKDGGLNQEEIDEMKRLEANSQNYTDLSEVQDLLAQQKATVALNRNDDGAIVQQYEERERLIEEGVGRLADKEAVLAQHKNDMQEIKDQWVPQIKKLVDNISDRFRQLFRRINCAGECRIAEHEDYNLWGIEILVCFRQNEELRELRAERQSGGERAVSTMLYLLALQEFSRAPFRVVDEINQGMDPNNERMIHKLMVEGASRESAGQYFLITPKLLQNLDYHERMKVFCIYSGPAVVPRWNARKFLATALPSKRKRGSTGAESPNSDQENQLLSD
;
A
#
# COMPACT_ATOMS: atom_id res chain seq x y z
N MET A 1 13.77 18.89 65.95
CA MET A 1 12.87 17.73 66.01
C MET A 1 13.71 16.54 65.60
N SER A 2 14.46 15.97 66.54
CA SER A 2 13.98 15.03 67.59
C SER A 2 13.99 13.62 67.00
N GLU A 3 15.05 12.84 67.25
CA GLU A 3 15.21 11.96 68.44
C GLU A 3 14.58 10.58 68.18
N ARG A 4 15.02 9.47 68.77
CA ARG A 4 16.33 8.99 69.29
C ARG A 4 16.03 7.59 69.85
N LEU A 5 17.00 6.66 69.84
CA LEU A 5 17.00 5.44 70.68
C LEU A 5 15.84 4.44 70.42
N GLU A 6 15.79 3.24 71.00
CA GLU A 6 16.83 2.18 71.18
C GLU A 6 16.09 0.90 71.63
N SER A 7 16.79 -0.25 71.66
CA SER A 7 16.36 -1.54 72.23
C SER A 7 15.13 -2.25 71.64
N ASN A 8 14.83 -3.52 71.94
CA ASN A 8 15.55 -4.81 72.12
C ASN A 8 14.61 -5.79 72.86
N ASP A 9 15.01 -7.07 72.88
CA ASP A 9 14.72 -8.10 73.92
C ASP A 9 13.42 -8.93 73.92
N ASP A 10 13.58 -10.08 74.61
CA ASP A 10 12.64 -11.14 75.04
C ASP A 10 11.91 -11.99 73.96
N HIS A 11 11.68 -13.31 74.09
CA HIS A 11 12.23 -14.47 74.86
C HIS A 11 11.56 -15.75 74.27
N GLU A 12 11.95 -17.03 74.44
CA GLU A 12 13.06 -17.76 75.09
C GLU A 12 13.31 -19.06 74.25
N PHE A 13 13.82 -20.26 74.62
CA PHE A 13 14.25 -20.95 75.86
C PHE A 13 15.40 -21.94 75.52
N GLU A 14 16.02 -22.58 76.51
CA GLU A 14 16.98 -23.70 76.37
C GLU A 14 16.27 -25.08 76.12
N SER A 15 16.85 -26.30 76.07
CA SER A 15 18.15 -26.84 76.51
C SER A 15 18.54 -28.20 75.83
N ARG A 16 19.68 -28.77 76.26
CA ARG A 16 20.38 -30.03 75.83
C ARG A 16 19.67 -31.31 76.39
N PRO A 17 19.99 -32.61 76.06
CA PRO A 17 21.36 -33.16 75.84
C PRO A 17 21.67 -34.53 75.12
N ARG A 18 22.97 -34.72 74.81
CA ARG A 18 23.84 -35.94 74.98
C ARG A 18 23.82 -37.19 74.05
N LYS A 19 25.06 -37.48 73.57
CA LYS A 19 25.80 -38.78 73.42
C LYS A 19 25.91 -39.51 72.04
N ARG A 20 27.10 -40.11 71.83
CA ARG A 20 27.61 -40.91 70.68
C ARG A 20 27.67 -42.42 71.06
N PRO A 21 27.78 -43.39 70.11
CA PRO A 21 29.08 -43.81 69.51
C PRO A 21 29.03 -44.01 67.97
N LYS A 22 30.04 -43.59 67.18
CA LYS A 22 31.28 -44.32 66.79
C LYS A 22 31.10 -45.66 66.02
N SER A 23 31.48 -45.65 64.74
CA SER A 23 32.36 -46.67 64.14
C SER A 23 33.28 -46.02 63.08
N SER A 24 34.41 -46.65 62.78
CA SER A 24 35.46 -46.18 61.84
C SER A 24 35.26 -46.78 60.43
N THR A 25 35.70 -46.17 59.34
CA THR A 25 37.13 -46.10 58.91
C THR A 25 37.50 -44.77 58.23
N GLY A 26 38.79 -44.40 58.28
CA GLY A 26 39.29 -43.15 57.72
C GLY A 26 40.12 -43.34 56.44
N LEU A 27 40.00 -42.38 55.50
CA LEU A 27 40.89 -42.23 54.35
C LEU A 27 41.30 -40.74 54.21
N ILE A 28 42.51 -40.46 54.69
CA ILE A 28 43.43 -39.33 54.42
C ILE A 28 42.83 -38.12 53.68
N HIS A 29 42.80 -36.97 54.37
CA HIS A 29 42.64 -35.63 53.77
C HIS A 29 43.77 -35.32 52.78
N HIS A 30 43.42 -34.74 51.63
CA HIS A 30 44.25 -33.77 50.93
C HIS A 30 43.37 -32.56 50.62
N ASP A 31 43.80 -31.37 51.03
CA ASP A 31 42.94 -30.20 51.05
C ASP A 31 42.74 -29.60 49.66
N TYR A 32 41.54 -29.84 49.11
CA TYR A 32 40.93 -29.04 48.07
C TYR A 32 39.67 -28.39 48.65
N GLY A 33 39.87 -27.31 49.43
CA GLY A 33 38.78 -26.52 49.98
C GLY A 33 37.95 -25.84 48.88
N PRO A 34 36.61 -25.70 49.04
CA PRO A 34 35.75 -25.11 48.03
C PRO A 34 35.90 -23.58 47.98
N ALA A 35 36.91 -23.09 47.26
CA ALA A 35 37.16 -21.67 47.09
C ALA A 35 35.97 -20.96 46.42
N CYS A 36 35.25 -20.15 47.18
CA CYS A 36 34.19 -19.26 46.67
C CYS A 36 34.57 -17.77 46.73
N SER A 37 35.61 -17.44 47.50
CA SER A 37 36.15 -16.10 47.76
C SER A 37 37.42 -15.81 46.95
N ASP A 38 37.46 -16.29 45.70
CA ASP A 38 38.55 -15.97 44.77
C ASP A 38 38.06 -14.85 43.83
N ASP A 39 38.55 -13.63 44.05
CA ASP A 39 38.18 -12.43 43.30
C ASP A 39 38.92 -12.30 41.96
N ARG A 40 39.80 -13.26 41.64
CA ARG A 40 40.47 -13.34 40.33
C ARG A 40 39.55 -13.77 39.19
N TYR A 41 38.36 -14.33 39.47
CA TYR A 41 37.37 -14.67 38.44
C TYR A 41 36.50 -13.47 38.11
N THR A 42 36.47 -13.11 36.82
CA THR A 42 35.60 -12.04 36.32
C THR A 42 34.12 -12.44 36.37
N HIS A 43 33.23 -11.46 36.25
CA HIS A 43 31.80 -11.72 36.13
C HIS A 43 31.53 -12.53 34.85
N GLY A 44 30.86 -13.68 34.96
CA GLY A 44 30.57 -14.57 33.84
C GLY A 44 31.61 -15.68 33.58
N SER A 45 32.76 -15.71 34.28
CA SER A 45 33.71 -16.82 34.17
C SER A 45 33.11 -18.16 34.61
N ILE A 46 33.51 -19.25 33.96
CA ILE A 46 33.17 -20.62 34.32
C ILE A 46 34.05 -21.10 35.47
N THR A 47 33.45 -21.48 36.61
CA THR A 47 34.18 -21.99 37.80
C THR A 47 34.18 -23.52 37.89
N ARG A 48 33.15 -24.18 37.34
CA ARG A 48 33.02 -25.65 37.30
C ARG A 48 32.26 -26.10 36.05
N ILE A 49 32.68 -27.24 35.50
CA ILE A 49 32.00 -27.99 34.43
C ILE A 49 31.81 -29.42 34.92
N LYS A 50 30.57 -29.90 35.07
CA LYS A 50 30.25 -31.28 35.42
C LYS A 50 29.59 -31.98 34.23
N LEU A 51 30.13 -33.14 33.87
CA LEU A 51 29.63 -34.01 32.80
C LEU A 51 29.18 -35.34 33.41
N LYS A 52 28.02 -35.85 33.01
CA LYS A 52 27.56 -37.20 33.34
C LYS A 52 26.82 -37.82 32.14
N ASN A 53 27.20 -39.04 31.77
CA ASN A 53 26.66 -39.79 30.64
C ASN A 53 26.60 -38.97 29.33
N PHE A 54 27.60 -38.11 29.11
CA PHE A 54 27.64 -37.14 28.02
C PHE A 54 28.77 -37.47 27.05
N LEU A 55 28.43 -37.78 25.80
CA LEU A 55 29.34 -38.22 24.75
C LEU A 55 30.32 -39.32 25.20
N THR A 56 31.58 -38.96 25.45
CA THR A 56 32.66 -39.86 25.87
C THR A 56 32.71 -40.08 27.38
N TYR A 57 32.07 -39.23 28.20
CA TYR A 57 32.19 -39.23 29.65
C TYR A 57 31.07 -40.02 30.34
N HIS A 58 31.45 -40.86 31.31
CA HIS A 58 30.52 -41.47 32.25
C HIS A 58 30.23 -40.49 33.42
N GLU A 59 31.26 -40.05 34.14
CA GLU A 59 31.17 -38.90 35.05
C GLU A 59 32.52 -38.19 35.14
N ALA A 60 32.54 -36.85 35.09
CA ALA A 60 33.75 -36.03 35.22
C ALA A 60 33.41 -34.62 35.72
N GLU A 61 34.35 -34.01 36.45
CA GLU A 61 34.27 -32.60 36.87
C GLU A 61 35.57 -31.87 36.59
N PHE A 62 35.47 -30.74 35.90
CA PHE A 62 36.56 -29.82 35.64
C PHE A 62 36.33 -28.53 36.43
N TYR A 63 37.42 -27.95 36.93
CA TYR A 63 37.42 -26.71 37.70
C TYR A 63 38.37 -25.72 37.02
N PRO A 64 37.92 -24.96 35.98
CA PRO A 64 38.76 -24.01 35.25
C PRO A 64 39.41 -22.97 36.17
N GLY A 65 40.58 -22.47 35.78
CA GLY A 65 41.20 -21.28 36.38
C GLY A 65 40.66 -19.99 35.78
N PRO A 66 40.90 -18.82 36.40
CA PRO A 66 40.33 -17.54 35.95
C PRO A 66 40.93 -17.02 34.63
N TYR A 67 42.16 -17.40 34.29
CA TYR A 67 42.90 -16.93 33.12
C TYR A 67 42.91 -18.00 32.00
N MET A 68 44.08 -18.35 31.47
CA MET A 68 44.24 -19.35 30.42
C MET A 68 44.05 -20.79 30.92
N ASN A 69 43.24 -21.56 30.21
CA ASN A 69 42.90 -22.96 30.44
C ASN A 69 43.25 -23.76 29.18
N MET A 70 44.27 -24.61 29.27
CA MET A 70 44.74 -25.42 28.15
C MET A 70 44.22 -26.85 28.28
N VAL A 71 43.43 -27.33 27.32
CA VAL A 71 42.90 -28.70 27.30
C VAL A 71 43.67 -29.51 26.28
N ILE A 72 44.35 -30.56 26.74
CA ILE A 72 45.30 -31.35 25.93
C ILE A 72 44.98 -32.83 25.97
N GLY A 73 45.21 -33.52 24.86
CA GLY A 73 44.96 -34.96 24.75
C GLY A 73 44.89 -35.47 23.30
N PRO A 74 45.15 -36.77 23.06
CA PRO A 74 45.05 -37.37 21.73
C PRO A 74 43.68 -37.18 21.06
N ASN A 75 43.62 -37.37 19.74
CA ASN A 75 42.36 -37.34 18.99
C ASN A 75 41.40 -38.44 19.50
N GLY A 76 40.11 -38.15 19.49
CA GLY A 76 39.07 -39.08 19.99
C GLY A 76 38.90 -39.14 21.51
N THR A 77 39.78 -38.55 22.32
CA THR A 77 39.73 -38.69 23.81
C THR A 77 38.64 -37.86 24.51
N GLY A 78 37.78 -37.15 23.77
CA GLY A 78 36.68 -36.36 24.33
C GLY A 78 37.03 -34.91 24.69
N LYS A 79 38.04 -34.31 24.06
CA LYS A 79 38.39 -32.89 24.28
C LYS A 79 37.26 -31.94 23.88
N SER A 80 36.87 -31.95 22.60
CA SER A 80 35.79 -31.10 22.05
C SER A 80 34.42 -31.38 22.67
N SER A 81 34.24 -32.52 23.35
CA SER A 81 33.05 -32.76 24.17
C SER A 81 32.94 -31.78 25.36
N VAL A 82 34.05 -31.22 25.85
CA VAL A 82 34.03 -30.14 26.85
C VAL A 82 33.52 -28.82 26.23
N VAL A 83 33.90 -28.53 24.99
CA VAL A 83 33.40 -27.38 24.21
C VAL A 83 31.90 -27.54 23.91
N ALA A 84 31.50 -28.73 23.44
CA ALA A 84 30.10 -29.08 23.25
C ALA A 84 29.29 -28.87 24.54
N ALA A 85 29.78 -29.37 25.69
CA ALA A 85 29.15 -29.19 26.99
C ALA A 85 28.96 -27.72 27.39
N ILE A 86 29.93 -26.84 27.09
CA ILE A 86 29.82 -25.40 27.30
C ILE A 86 28.69 -24.82 26.43
N ILE A 87 28.77 -25.04 25.11
CA ILE A 87 27.84 -24.45 24.12
C ILE A 87 26.39 -24.92 24.35
N VAL A 88 26.15 -26.22 24.53
CA VAL A 88 24.78 -26.74 24.67
C VAL A 88 24.09 -26.31 25.96
N THR A 89 24.85 -26.05 27.03
CA THR A 89 24.29 -25.69 28.34
C THR A 89 23.96 -24.19 28.41
N LEU A 90 24.72 -23.36 27.70
CA LEU A 90 24.47 -21.92 27.54
C LEU A 90 23.42 -21.61 26.45
N GLY A 91 22.79 -22.63 25.88
CA GLY A 91 21.68 -22.47 24.92
C GLY A 91 22.11 -22.23 23.47
N GLY A 92 23.37 -22.51 23.11
CA GLY A 92 23.85 -22.45 21.72
C GLY A 92 23.20 -23.51 20.81
N LYS A 93 23.20 -23.24 19.51
CA LYS A 93 22.58 -24.11 18.49
C LYS A 93 23.38 -25.41 18.30
N LEU A 94 22.70 -26.55 18.18
CA LEU A 94 23.36 -27.85 17.94
C LEU A 94 24.20 -27.88 16.64
N LYS A 95 23.79 -27.10 15.62
CA LYS A 95 24.54 -26.95 14.36
C LYS A 95 25.98 -26.47 14.54
N LEU A 96 26.30 -25.73 15.61
CA LEU A 96 27.67 -25.27 15.92
C LEU A 96 28.62 -26.42 16.31
N LEU A 97 28.13 -27.66 16.36
CA LEU A 97 28.90 -28.85 16.71
C LEU A 97 29.04 -29.84 15.55
N ASP A 98 28.39 -29.57 14.41
CA ASP A 98 28.36 -30.26 13.09
C ASP A 98 28.16 -31.79 13.05
N ARG A 99 28.24 -32.48 14.19
CA ARG A 99 28.28 -33.95 14.30
C ARG A 99 27.07 -34.53 15.04
N HIS A 100 26.09 -33.69 15.41
CA HIS A 100 24.92 -34.06 16.23
C HIS A 100 23.67 -33.24 15.87
N ASP A 101 22.76 -33.79 15.06
CA ASP A 101 21.46 -33.17 14.75
C ASP A 101 20.44 -33.27 15.88
N ARG A 102 20.56 -34.28 16.77
CA ARG A 102 19.53 -34.61 17.76
C ARG A 102 20.08 -34.50 19.19
N SER A 103 19.23 -34.09 20.13
CA SER A 103 19.65 -33.93 21.53
C SER A 103 19.92 -35.27 22.23
N GLY A 104 19.32 -36.36 21.76
CA GLY A 104 19.64 -37.73 22.21
C GLY A 104 21.02 -38.24 21.78
N ASP A 105 21.62 -37.69 20.71
CA ASP A 105 22.93 -38.13 20.19
C ASP A 105 24.09 -37.70 21.12
N LEU A 106 23.83 -36.71 21.98
CA LEU A 106 24.76 -36.23 23.00
C LEU A 106 24.84 -37.18 24.23
N VAL A 107 23.90 -38.13 24.36
CA VAL A 107 23.89 -39.13 25.43
C VAL A 107 24.85 -40.27 25.09
N ARG A 108 25.76 -40.58 26.01
CA ARG A 108 26.80 -41.60 25.89
C ARG A 108 26.24 -42.95 25.40
N LEU A 109 27.01 -43.65 24.57
CA LEU A 109 26.67 -44.99 24.07
C LEU A 109 26.51 -45.97 25.26
N GLY A 110 25.37 -46.65 25.32
CA GLY A 110 24.95 -47.52 26.42
C GLY A 110 23.97 -46.90 27.42
N GLU A 111 23.89 -45.56 27.49
CA GLU A 111 23.11 -44.84 28.51
C GLU A 111 21.75 -44.33 27.97
N THR A 112 20.76 -44.19 28.84
CA THR A 112 19.42 -43.64 28.51
C THR A 112 19.35 -42.11 28.65
N ASP A 113 20.09 -41.56 29.62
CA ASP A 113 19.99 -40.17 30.05
C ASP A 113 21.38 -39.57 30.28
N GLY A 114 21.56 -38.32 29.86
CA GLY A 114 22.78 -37.52 30.04
C GLY A 114 22.50 -36.22 30.80
N LEU A 115 23.53 -35.68 31.46
CA LEU A 115 23.47 -34.41 32.20
C LEU A 115 24.77 -33.62 32.01
N VAL A 116 24.63 -32.34 31.67
CA VAL A 116 25.72 -31.36 31.75
C VAL A 116 25.31 -30.24 32.69
N GLU A 117 26.26 -29.76 33.48
CA GLU A 117 26.08 -28.64 34.41
C GLU A 117 27.30 -27.71 34.37
N LEU A 118 27.04 -26.41 34.21
CA LEU A 118 28.01 -25.33 34.30
C LEU A 118 27.74 -24.48 35.53
N GLU A 119 28.81 -23.95 36.10
CA GLU A 119 28.77 -22.99 37.20
C GLU A 119 29.50 -21.71 36.78
N LEU A 120 28.82 -20.57 36.90
CA LEU A 120 29.30 -19.26 36.47
C LEU A 120 29.43 -18.31 37.68
N LYS A 121 30.52 -17.52 37.72
CA LYS A 121 30.74 -16.46 38.73
C LYS A 121 29.81 -15.27 38.47
N VAL A 122 28.99 -14.92 39.46
CA VAL A 122 28.08 -13.77 39.41
C VAL A 122 28.44 -12.79 40.53
N ARG A 123 28.25 -11.48 40.34
CA ARG A 123 28.52 -10.48 41.39
C ARG A 123 27.76 -10.76 42.70
N SER A 124 26.59 -11.41 42.61
CA SER A 124 25.77 -11.87 43.74
C SER A 124 25.97 -13.34 44.13
N GLY A 125 27.03 -14.01 43.65
CA GLY A 125 27.40 -15.38 44.05
C GLY A 125 27.67 -16.31 42.87
N ARG A 126 26.83 -17.34 42.70
CA ARG A 126 26.98 -18.39 41.68
C ARG A 126 25.70 -18.57 40.87
N LEU A 127 25.83 -18.82 39.58
CA LEU A 127 24.74 -19.23 38.69
C LEU A 127 25.06 -20.63 38.15
N VAL A 128 24.24 -21.61 38.51
CA VAL A 128 24.33 -22.98 38.01
C VAL A 128 23.31 -23.16 36.90
N ILE A 129 23.77 -23.45 35.69
CA ILE A 129 22.91 -23.79 34.55
C ILE A 129 23.16 -25.26 34.23
N SER A 130 22.11 -26.08 34.14
CA SER A 130 22.24 -27.49 33.76
C SER A 130 21.21 -27.89 32.71
N ARG A 131 21.62 -28.84 31.86
CA ARG A 131 20.83 -29.40 30.77
C ARG A 131 20.86 -30.92 30.85
N SER A 132 19.69 -31.52 31.05
CA SER A 132 19.51 -32.97 30.97
C SER A 132 18.98 -33.37 29.60
N PHE A 133 19.43 -34.50 29.08
CA PHE A 133 19.11 -35.06 27.77
C PHE A 133 18.53 -36.46 27.94
N ASN A 134 17.42 -36.78 27.28
CA ASN A 134 16.87 -38.14 27.26
C ASN A 134 16.96 -38.72 25.84
N LYS A 135 17.55 -39.90 25.72
CA LYS A 135 17.84 -40.54 24.42
C LYS A 135 16.58 -41.10 23.74
N SER A 136 15.65 -41.65 24.51
CA SER A 136 14.45 -42.32 24.00
C SER A 136 13.36 -41.34 23.55
N ALA A 137 13.18 -40.25 24.29
CA ALA A 137 12.26 -39.16 23.93
C ALA A 137 12.89 -38.14 22.95
N ASN A 138 14.22 -38.17 22.78
CA ASN A 138 15.00 -37.16 22.08
C ASN A 138 14.70 -35.72 22.58
N ASP A 139 14.43 -35.57 23.88
CA ASP A 139 14.18 -34.28 24.51
C ASP A 139 15.37 -33.80 25.34
N SER A 140 15.38 -32.50 25.63
CA SER A 140 16.30 -31.95 26.61
C SER A 140 15.64 -30.85 27.41
N LYS A 141 15.98 -30.77 28.70
CA LYS A 141 15.34 -29.91 29.69
C LYS A 141 16.40 -29.07 30.40
N PHE A 142 16.17 -27.76 30.46
CA PHE A 142 17.08 -26.82 31.12
C PHE A 142 16.66 -26.58 32.58
N LYS A 143 17.65 -26.28 33.41
CA LYS A 143 17.48 -25.82 34.79
C LYS A 143 18.42 -24.67 35.10
N ILE A 144 17.95 -23.74 35.91
CA ILE A 144 18.73 -22.62 36.46
C ILE A 144 18.62 -22.68 37.98
N ASN A 145 19.76 -22.79 38.67
CA ASN A 145 19.85 -23.01 40.13
C ASN A 145 18.90 -24.12 40.62
N GLY A 146 18.84 -25.23 39.88
CA GLY A 146 18.02 -26.41 40.16
C GLY A 146 16.53 -26.33 39.78
N LYS A 147 15.98 -25.13 39.56
CA LYS A 147 14.60 -24.92 39.08
C LYS A 147 14.52 -25.16 37.57
N GLN A 148 13.40 -25.67 37.06
CA GLN A 148 13.18 -25.76 35.60
C GLN A 148 13.19 -24.36 34.98
N ALA A 149 13.71 -24.26 33.76
CA ALA A 149 13.77 -23.02 32.98
C ALA A 149 13.54 -23.29 31.49
N THR A 150 13.03 -22.29 30.78
CA THR A 150 12.94 -22.30 29.31
C THR A 150 14.28 -21.92 28.66
N LEU A 151 14.43 -22.25 27.37
CA LEU A 151 15.60 -21.81 26.58
C LEU A 151 15.69 -20.26 26.49
N GLN A 152 14.56 -19.56 26.49
CA GLN A 152 14.54 -18.09 26.47
C GLN A 152 15.03 -17.50 27.80
N GLU A 153 14.66 -18.07 28.94
CA GLU A 153 15.20 -17.66 30.24
C GLU A 153 16.69 -17.96 30.38
N VAL A 154 17.16 -19.10 29.84
CA VAL A 154 18.61 -19.40 29.77
C VAL A 154 19.33 -18.38 28.91
N LYS A 155 18.86 -18.14 27.67
CA LYS A 155 19.49 -17.14 26.77
C LYS A 155 19.51 -15.75 27.41
N ARG A 156 18.41 -15.27 28.01
CA ARG A 156 18.41 -13.99 28.71
C ARG A 156 19.41 -13.95 29.88
N ARG A 157 19.54 -15.02 30.68
CA ARG A 157 20.56 -15.11 31.74
C ARG A 157 22.01 -15.19 31.24
N VAL A 158 22.21 -15.59 30.00
CA VAL A 158 23.52 -15.69 29.33
C VAL A 158 23.87 -14.35 28.67
N GLU A 159 22.89 -13.67 28.08
CA GLU A 159 22.97 -12.28 27.58
C GLU A 159 23.18 -11.27 28.73
N GLU A 160 22.52 -11.45 29.88
CA GLU A 160 22.74 -10.70 31.15
C GLU A 160 24.20 -10.80 31.68
N LEU A 161 25.04 -11.66 31.10
CA LEU A 161 26.44 -11.89 31.48
C LEU A 161 27.45 -11.56 30.36
N ASP A 162 27.04 -10.88 29.29
CA ASP A 162 27.87 -10.62 28.08
C ASP A 162 28.41 -11.91 27.41
N ILE A 163 27.69 -13.05 27.54
CA ILE A 163 28.09 -14.34 26.94
C ILE A 163 27.36 -14.55 25.59
N GLN A 164 28.11 -14.75 24.51
CA GLN A 164 27.60 -14.89 23.15
C GLN A 164 28.09 -16.20 22.51
N VAL A 165 27.57 -17.35 22.95
CA VAL A 165 27.98 -18.67 22.42
C VAL A 165 27.63 -18.92 20.95
N ASP A 166 26.72 -18.12 20.37
CA ASP A 166 26.42 -18.15 18.93
C ASP A 166 27.33 -17.19 18.10
N ASN A 167 28.29 -16.46 18.72
CA ASN A 167 29.22 -15.53 18.07
C ASN A 167 30.64 -16.16 17.91
N LEU A 168 31.10 -16.26 16.66
CA LEU A 168 32.41 -16.84 16.32
C LEU A 168 33.61 -16.05 16.89
N CYS A 169 33.44 -14.77 17.23
CA CYS A 169 34.48 -13.97 17.89
C CYS A 169 34.69 -14.33 19.38
N GLN A 170 33.78 -15.10 19.98
CA GLN A 170 33.90 -15.59 21.37
C GLN A 170 34.10 -17.10 21.45
N CYS A 171 33.42 -17.87 20.61
CA CYS A 171 33.51 -19.33 20.56
C CYS A 171 33.82 -19.81 19.14
N LEU A 172 34.99 -20.41 18.95
CA LEU A 172 35.36 -21.18 17.75
C LEU A 172 35.42 -22.68 18.08
N PRO A 173 34.35 -23.43 17.79
CA PRO A 173 34.40 -24.88 17.63
C PRO A 173 35.33 -25.29 16.47
N GLN A 174 35.85 -26.52 16.52
CA GLN A 174 36.83 -27.08 15.58
C GLN A 174 36.54 -26.77 14.09
N GLU A 175 35.33 -27.06 13.61
CA GLU A 175 34.99 -26.95 12.18
C GLU A 175 34.80 -25.48 11.74
N MET A 176 34.38 -24.60 12.66
CA MET A 176 34.02 -23.20 12.37
C MET A 176 35.24 -22.29 12.10
N VAL A 177 36.46 -22.81 12.31
CA VAL A 177 37.73 -22.10 12.07
C VAL A 177 37.89 -21.70 10.60
N GLY A 178 37.43 -22.55 9.67
CA GLY A 178 37.42 -22.24 8.23
C GLY A 178 36.42 -21.12 7.90
N GLU A 179 35.19 -21.25 8.43
CA GLU A 179 34.08 -20.32 8.18
C GLU A 179 34.38 -18.88 8.61
N PHE A 180 35.10 -18.67 9.73
CA PHE A 180 35.44 -17.30 10.15
C PHE A 180 36.25 -16.54 9.09
N ALA A 181 37.17 -17.23 8.40
CA ALA A 181 37.96 -16.65 7.31
C ALA A 181 37.20 -16.54 5.98
N GLU A 182 35.94 -16.99 5.93
CA GLU A 182 35.00 -16.88 4.79
C GLU A 182 33.85 -15.91 5.07
N LEU A 183 33.69 -15.42 6.31
CA LEU A 183 32.78 -14.31 6.63
C LEU A 183 33.09 -13.09 5.74
N ASN A 184 32.05 -12.57 5.09
CA ASN A 184 32.16 -11.36 4.29
C ASN A 184 32.38 -10.11 5.19
N ALA A 185 32.81 -9.00 4.60
CA ALA A 185 33.15 -7.79 5.35
C ALA A 185 31.98 -7.31 6.26
N GLN A 186 30.75 -7.45 5.81
CA GLN A 186 29.53 -7.06 6.53
C GLN A 186 29.28 -7.94 7.76
N GLN A 187 29.44 -9.26 7.62
CA GLN A 187 29.36 -10.22 8.73
C GLN A 187 30.48 -9.99 9.74
N ARG A 188 31.72 -9.78 9.27
CA ARG A 188 32.88 -9.46 10.12
C ARG A 188 32.61 -8.20 10.96
N LEU A 189 32.03 -7.14 10.38
CA LEU A 189 31.62 -5.94 11.11
C LEU A 189 30.57 -6.25 12.19
N LYS A 190 29.48 -6.95 11.84
CA LYS A 190 28.36 -7.20 12.74
C LYS A 190 28.75 -8.10 13.94
N GLU A 191 29.55 -9.14 13.73
CA GLU A 191 30.03 -9.99 14.83
C GLU A 191 31.12 -9.31 15.68
N THR A 192 31.95 -8.44 15.07
CA THR A 192 32.93 -7.60 15.80
C THR A 192 32.21 -6.58 16.70
N GLN A 193 31.18 -5.90 16.19
CA GLN A 193 30.36 -4.96 16.96
C GLN A 193 29.65 -5.65 18.13
N ARG A 194 29.14 -6.87 17.94
CA ARG A 194 28.55 -7.66 19.02
C ARG A 194 29.58 -8.04 20.08
N CYS A 195 30.80 -8.39 19.68
CA CYS A 195 31.81 -8.92 20.60
C CYS A 195 32.59 -7.83 21.36
N ALA A 196 32.85 -6.67 20.73
CA ALA A 196 33.70 -5.59 21.25
C ALA A 196 33.14 -4.17 21.11
N GLY A 197 31.95 -4.01 20.52
CA GLY A 197 31.20 -2.76 20.62
C GLY A 197 30.40 -2.68 21.92
N ASP A 198 30.08 -1.47 22.33
CA ASP A 198 28.99 -1.21 23.27
C ASP A 198 27.65 -1.65 22.65
N GLY A 199 26.68 -2.09 23.45
CA GLY A 199 25.38 -2.57 22.92
C GLY A 199 24.72 -1.54 21.98
N GLN A 200 24.82 -0.26 22.33
CA GLN A 200 24.35 0.88 21.54
C GLN A 200 24.97 0.97 20.13
N LEU A 201 26.23 0.55 19.93
CA LEU A 201 26.86 0.52 18.60
C LEU A 201 26.19 -0.48 17.65
N THR A 202 25.65 -1.58 18.18
CA THR A 202 24.89 -2.57 17.41
C THR A 202 23.46 -2.09 17.16
N GLU A 203 22.82 -1.50 18.18
CA GLU A 203 21.47 -0.91 18.06
C GLU A 203 21.41 0.24 17.05
N TRP A 204 22.37 1.17 17.09
CA TRP A 204 22.45 2.28 16.13
C TRP A 204 22.74 1.80 14.71
N HIS A 205 23.59 0.79 14.53
CA HIS A 205 23.83 0.20 13.20
C HIS A 205 22.53 -0.40 12.63
N GLN A 206 21.81 -1.18 13.42
CA GLN A 206 20.53 -1.77 13.02
C GLN A 206 19.48 -0.70 12.73
N LYS A 207 19.39 0.34 13.58
CA LYS A 207 18.47 1.46 13.38
C LYS A 207 18.79 2.25 12.11
N LEU A 208 20.06 2.53 11.81
CA LEU A 208 20.48 3.20 10.57
C LEU A 208 20.11 2.40 9.31
N ILE A 209 20.17 1.07 9.35
CA ILE A 209 19.72 0.20 8.25
C ILE A 209 18.20 0.30 8.06
N GLU A 210 17.43 0.23 9.14
CA GLU A 210 15.97 0.33 9.10
C GLU A 210 15.49 1.72 8.68
N ASP A 211 16.12 2.77 9.18
CA ASP A 211 15.81 4.16 8.86
C ASP A 211 16.20 4.50 7.41
N LYS A 212 17.30 3.92 6.89
CA LYS A 212 17.66 4.06 5.47
C LYS A 212 16.64 3.37 4.55
N LYS A 213 16.05 2.24 4.97
CA LYS A 213 14.96 1.58 4.24
C LYS A 213 13.69 2.44 4.23
N LYS A 214 13.30 3.01 5.38
CA LYS A 214 12.15 3.93 5.49
C LYS A 214 12.33 5.19 4.63
N GLU A 215 13.54 5.75 4.57
CA GLU A 215 13.85 6.89 3.69
C GLU A 215 13.53 6.56 2.21
N MET A 216 13.92 5.37 1.74
CA MET A 216 13.64 4.92 0.38
C MET A 216 12.15 4.68 0.11
N GLU A 217 11.41 4.18 1.11
CA GLU A 217 9.94 4.02 1.02
C GLU A 217 9.24 5.38 0.95
N LEU A 218 9.61 6.34 1.81
CA LEU A 218 9.10 7.72 1.79
C LEU A 218 9.46 8.47 0.50
N LEU A 219 10.68 8.27 -0.03
CA LEU A 219 11.11 8.84 -1.32
C LEU A 219 10.23 8.37 -2.49
N GLN A 220 9.84 7.09 -2.50
CA GLN A 220 8.90 6.58 -3.51
C GLN A 220 7.51 7.21 -3.38
N ASP A 221 6.99 7.36 -2.16
CA ASP A 221 5.66 7.93 -1.93
C ASP A 221 5.59 9.45 -2.13
N VAL A 222 6.73 10.16 -2.03
CA VAL A 222 6.90 11.54 -2.51
C VAL A 222 6.95 11.59 -4.04
N SER A 223 7.69 10.70 -4.70
CA SER A 223 7.74 10.66 -6.18
C SER A 223 6.36 10.40 -6.80
N ARG A 224 5.62 9.40 -6.27
CA ARG A 224 4.26 9.08 -6.70
C ARG A 224 3.29 10.27 -6.57
N GLU A 225 3.35 10.99 -5.45
CA GLU A 225 2.48 12.16 -5.24
C GLU A 225 2.84 13.30 -6.22
N ARG A 226 4.14 13.53 -6.47
CA ARG A 226 4.63 14.49 -7.48
C ARG A 226 4.19 14.12 -8.90
N GLU A 227 4.25 12.85 -9.27
CA GLU A 227 3.80 12.35 -10.59
C GLU A 227 2.29 12.54 -10.78
N VAL A 228 1.47 12.19 -9.76
CA VAL A 228 0.02 12.39 -9.78
C VAL A 228 -0.34 13.88 -9.85
N LEU A 229 0.38 14.75 -9.14
CA LEU A 229 0.20 16.20 -9.23
C LEU A 229 0.56 16.76 -10.62
N ALA A 230 1.64 16.27 -11.24
CA ALA A 230 2.06 16.70 -12.57
C ALA A 230 1.04 16.30 -13.65
N ASP A 231 0.53 15.07 -13.59
CA ASP A 231 -0.53 14.57 -14.49
C ASP A 231 -1.84 15.35 -14.32
N ASN A 232 -2.29 15.61 -13.08
CA ASN A 232 -3.48 16.42 -12.82
C ASN A 232 -3.34 17.87 -13.31
N ARG A 233 -2.20 18.53 -13.07
CA ARG A 233 -1.94 19.89 -13.58
C ARG A 233 -1.99 19.94 -15.10
N LYS A 234 -1.28 19.04 -15.78
CA LYS A 234 -1.26 18.93 -17.25
C LYS A 234 -2.65 18.67 -17.85
N ARG A 235 -3.52 17.96 -17.12
CA ARG A 235 -4.93 17.75 -17.52
C ARG A 235 -5.79 19.00 -17.34
N ASN A 236 -5.54 19.83 -16.33
CA ASN A 236 -6.25 21.10 -16.16
C ASN A 236 -5.79 22.15 -17.18
N GLU A 237 -4.49 22.28 -17.45
CA GLU A 237 -3.94 23.12 -18.53
C GLU A 237 -4.60 22.80 -19.89
N ALA A 238 -4.79 21.51 -20.19
CA ALA A 238 -5.40 21.05 -21.44
C ALA A 238 -6.89 21.39 -21.61
N ILE A 239 -7.61 21.75 -20.54
CA ILE A 239 -9.04 22.12 -20.59
C ILE A 239 -9.32 23.59 -20.23
N GLU A 240 -8.34 24.32 -19.68
CA GLU A 240 -8.50 25.70 -19.22
C GLU A 240 -9.08 26.62 -20.31
N ALA A 241 -8.56 26.55 -21.54
CA ALA A 241 -9.06 27.35 -22.66
C ALA A 241 -10.55 27.11 -22.97
N ARG A 242 -11.06 25.90 -22.70
CA ARG A 242 -12.49 25.56 -22.85
C ARG A 242 -13.32 26.09 -21.69
N VAL A 243 -12.78 26.05 -20.47
CA VAL A 243 -13.39 26.66 -19.27
C VAL A 243 -13.52 28.18 -19.45
N GLN A 244 -12.50 28.85 -19.99
CA GLN A 244 -12.57 30.27 -20.36
C GLN A 244 -13.63 30.52 -21.44
N GLY A 245 -13.71 29.68 -22.47
CA GLY A 245 -14.77 29.73 -23.50
C GLY A 245 -16.19 29.61 -22.92
N TYR A 246 -16.40 28.68 -21.98
CA TYR A 246 -17.66 28.51 -21.27
C TYR A 246 -18.01 29.72 -20.39
N ARG A 247 -17.08 30.21 -19.56
CA ARG A 247 -17.27 31.38 -18.70
C ARG A 247 -17.65 32.63 -19.52
N ASN A 248 -17.04 32.82 -20.69
CA ASN A 248 -17.41 33.90 -21.63
C ASN A 248 -18.83 33.73 -22.22
N ARG A 249 -19.28 32.49 -22.49
CA ARG A 249 -20.64 32.19 -22.94
C ARG A 249 -21.70 32.43 -21.86
N GLU A 250 -21.41 32.16 -20.59
CA GLU A 250 -22.30 32.46 -19.45
C GLU A 250 -22.60 33.97 -19.36
N VAL A 251 -21.58 34.82 -19.49
CA VAL A 251 -21.73 36.29 -19.48
C VAL A 251 -22.61 36.78 -20.64
N ALA A 252 -22.40 36.26 -21.86
CA ALA A 252 -23.27 36.56 -22.99
C ALA A 252 -24.72 36.10 -22.78
N LEU A 253 -24.91 34.93 -22.15
CA LEU A 253 -26.22 34.40 -21.80
C LEU A 253 -26.94 35.24 -20.72
N ARG A 254 -26.23 35.82 -19.74
CA ARG A 254 -26.80 36.80 -18.79
C ARG A 254 -27.30 38.04 -19.54
N LYS A 255 -26.47 38.62 -20.40
CA LYS A 255 -26.82 39.84 -21.16
C LYS A 255 -28.03 39.62 -22.08
N LEU A 256 -28.13 38.43 -22.69
CA LEU A 256 -29.31 38.02 -23.47
C LEU A 256 -30.58 37.97 -22.59
N ARG A 257 -30.52 37.35 -21.40
CA ARG A 257 -31.67 37.29 -20.47
C ARG A 257 -32.12 38.68 -19.99
N PHE A 258 -31.19 39.60 -19.76
CA PHE A 258 -31.50 40.99 -19.40
C PHE A 258 -32.30 41.71 -20.51
N LEU A 259 -31.87 41.58 -21.77
CA LEU A 259 -32.59 42.18 -22.91
C LEU A 259 -33.98 41.56 -23.13
N GLU A 260 -34.15 40.23 -22.92
CA GLU A 260 -35.47 39.60 -22.99
C GLU A 260 -36.40 40.05 -21.85
N LEU A 261 -35.86 40.32 -20.66
CA LEU A 261 -36.59 40.95 -19.56
C LEU A 261 -37.03 42.38 -19.91
N VAL A 262 -36.14 43.23 -20.43
CA VAL A 262 -36.47 44.60 -20.88
C VAL A 262 -37.63 44.57 -21.89
N ARG A 263 -37.56 43.71 -22.91
CA ARG A 263 -38.65 43.51 -23.90
C ARG A 263 -39.99 43.17 -23.25
N SER A 264 -40.00 42.32 -22.21
CA SER A 264 -41.24 41.94 -21.51
C SER A 264 -41.89 43.09 -20.73
N ILE A 265 -41.08 44.02 -20.20
CA ILE A 265 -41.54 45.18 -19.43
C ILE A 265 -42.34 46.13 -20.33
N ILE A 266 -41.87 46.37 -21.55
CA ILE A 266 -42.52 47.21 -22.57
C ILE A 266 -43.89 46.61 -22.95
N ILE A 267 -43.92 45.31 -23.28
CA ILE A 267 -45.16 44.61 -23.67
C ILE A 267 -46.20 44.61 -22.55
N LYS A 268 -45.78 44.34 -21.30
CA LYS A 268 -46.62 44.42 -20.09
C LYS A 268 -47.30 45.79 -19.96
N GLN A 269 -46.57 46.88 -20.19
CA GLN A 269 -47.11 48.24 -20.05
C GLN A 269 -48.12 48.58 -21.16
N GLN A 270 -47.90 48.13 -22.39
CA GLN A 270 -48.90 48.28 -23.48
C GLN A 270 -50.23 47.57 -23.13
N ARG A 271 -50.17 46.31 -22.67
CA ARG A 271 -51.37 45.53 -22.29
C ARG A 271 -52.13 46.09 -21.09
N ARG A 272 -51.45 46.82 -20.19
CA ARG A 272 -52.09 47.51 -19.05
C ARG A 272 -53.10 48.56 -19.52
N ASN A 273 -52.72 49.35 -20.53
CA ASN A 273 -53.53 50.45 -21.03
C ASN A 273 -54.79 49.95 -21.74
N GLU A 274 -54.69 48.84 -22.49
CA GLU A 274 -55.84 48.16 -23.12
C GLU A 274 -56.88 47.72 -22.08
N ALA A 275 -56.45 47.05 -21.01
CA ALA A 275 -57.34 46.55 -19.97
C ALA A 275 -58.03 47.68 -19.17
N GLN A 276 -57.34 48.79 -18.94
CA GLN A 276 -57.88 49.95 -18.22
C GLN A 276 -58.97 50.68 -19.01
N CYS A 277 -58.97 50.61 -20.35
CA CYS A 277 -60.05 51.13 -21.19
C CYS A 277 -61.36 50.37 -20.94
N LEU A 278 -61.33 49.03 -21.08
CA LEU A 278 -62.48 48.13 -20.88
C LEU A 278 -63.07 48.20 -19.46
N GLN A 279 -62.26 48.53 -18.45
CA GLN A 279 -62.74 48.71 -17.07
C GLN A 279 -63.72 49.89 -16.92
N ASN A 280 -63.68 50.88 -17.81
CA ASN A 280 -64.63 52.00 -17.79
C ASN A 280 -65.98 51.65 -18.45
N GLU A 281 -66.02 50.64 -19.32
CA GLU A 281 -67.22 50.15 -20.02
C GLU A 281 -68.14 49.31 -19.10
N GLU A 282 -67.59 48.54 -18.15
CA GLU A 282 -68.41 47.70 -17.24
C GLU A 282 -69.28 48.53 -16.25
N LYS A 283 -68.80 49.71 -15.86
CA LYS A 283 -69.35 50.50 -14.74
C LYS A 283 -70.87 50.75 -14.82
N PRO A 284 -71.45 51.29 -15.91
CA PRO A 284 -72.90 51.52 -16.00
C PRO A 284 -73.72 50.22 -16.00
N LEU A 285 -73.27 49.18 -16.72
CA LEU A 285 -73.99 47.89 -16.82
C LEU A 285 -74.10 47.19 -15.45
N LYS A 286 -73.05 47.28 -14.64
CA LYS A 286 -73.04 46.72 -13.29
C LYS A 286 -74.15 47.31 -12.40
N THR A 287 -74.49 48.59 -12.59
CA THR A 287 -75.54 49.26 -11.80
C THR A 287 -76.93 48.71 -12.14
N GLY A 288 -77.23 48.48 -13.42
CA GLY A 288 -78.55 47.99 -13.86
C GLY A 288 -78.92 46.61 -13.28
N VAL A 289 -77.94 45.71 -13.19
CA VAL A 289 -78.11 44.38 -12.56
C VAL A 289 -78.43 44.48 -11.07
N VAL A 290 -77.90 45.48 -10.36
CA VAL A 290 -78.17 45.67 -8.91
C VAL A 290 -79.63 46.08 -8.67
N THR A 291 -80.22 46.90 -9.53
CA THR A 291 -81.65 47.26 -9.45
C THR A 291 -82.56 46.04 -9.57
N LEU A 292 -82.42 45.24 -10.63
CA LEU A 292 -83.23 44.03 -10.85
C LEU A 292 -83.06 43.00 -9.72
N ARG A 293 -81.85 42.90 -9.16
CA ARG A 293 -81.57 42.01 -8.01
C ARG A 293 -82.37 42.41 -6.75
N ASN A 294 -82.51 43.71 -6.50
CA ASN A 294 -83.28 44.22 -5.35
C ASN A 294 -84.78 43.93 -5.50
N GLU A 295 -85.30 43.92 -6.72
CA GLU A 295 -86.71 43.65 -7.02
C GLU A 295 -87.08 42.16 -6.83
N ASN A 296 -86.14 41.25 -7.06
CA ASN A 296 -86.33 39.81 -6.77
C ASN A 296 -86.19 39.45 -5.27
N GLN A 297 -85.47 40.28 -4.50
CA GLN A 297 -85.13 40.03 -3.09
C GLN A 297 -86.32 39.61 -2.18
N PRO A 298 -87.55 40.16 -2.30
CA PRO A 298 -88.69 39.74 -1.46
C PRO A 298 -89.14 38.29 -1.68
N SER A 299 -89.00 37.78 -2.91
CA SER A 299 -89.33 36.38 -3.26
C SER A 299 -88.39 35.40 -2.57
N ILE A 300 -87.09 35.74 -2.53
CA ILE A 300 -86.04 34.98 -1.84
C ILE A 300 -86.32 34.94 -0.33
N ILE A 301 -86.66 36.08 0.28
CA ILE A 301 -86.96 36.16 1.73
C ILE A 301 -88.15 35.25 2.10
N ARG A 302 -89.18 35.17 1.25
CA ARG A 302 -90.34 34.29 1.49
C ARG A 302 -89.96 32.80 1.52
N ARG A 303 -89.04 32.37 0.66
CA ARG A 303 -88.47 31.01 0.67
C ARG A 303 -87.68 30.75 1.96
N ASP A 304 -86.81 31.68 2.34
CA ASP A 304 -85.90 31.45 3.46
C ASP A 304 -86.61 31.54 4.83
N ALA A 305 -87.67 32.34 4.96
CA ALA A 305 -88.53 32.36 6.15
C ALA A 305 -89.24 31.01 6.41
N ALA A 306 -89.70 30.33 5.34
CA ALA A 306 -90.27 28.99 5.44
C ALA A 306 -89.21 27.94 5.85
N LYS A 307 -87.94 28.15 5.46
CA LYS A 307 -86.83 27.30 5.91
C LYS A 307 -86.55 27.46 7.40
N GLU A 308 -86.46 28.71 7.89
CA GLU A 308 -86.23 28.95 9.32
C GLU A 308 -87.33 28.39 10.22
N ALA A 309 -88.59 28.34 9.75
CA ALA A 309 -89.69 27.76 10.49
C ALA A 309 -89.42 26.30 10.86
N LYS A 310 -88.88 25.52 9.92
CA LYS A 310 -88.42 24.14 10.13
C LYS A 310 -87.22 24.08 11.06
N ASP A 311 -86.20 24.90 10.81
CA ASP A 311 -84.94 24.87 11.58
C ASP A 311 -85.16 25.23 13.08
N ARG A 312 -86.20 26.02 13.43
CA ARG A 312 -86.58 26.32 14.82
C ARG A 312 -87.09 25.09 15.59
N VAL A 313 -87.98 24.29 15.00
CA VAL A 313 -88.52 23.07 15.65
C VAL A 313 -87.39 22.05 15.91
N ASP A 314 -86.44 21.99 14.99
CA ASP A 314 -85.24 21.16 15.07
C ASP A 314 -84.29 21.51 16.24
N VAL A 315 -84.48 22.66 16.90
CA VAL A 315 -83.73 23.11 18.08
C VAL A 315 -84.44 22.76 19.40
N GLU A 316 -85.77 22.88 19.47
CA GLU A 316 -86.54 22.63 20.69
C GLU A 316 -86.40 21.19 21.19
N ARG A 317 -86.39 20.22 20.27
CA ARG A 317 -86.05 18.81 20.51
C ARG A 317 -84.73 18.61 21.29
N ARG A 318 -83.76 19.52 21.16
CA ARG A 318 -82.43 19.41 21.78
C ARG A 318 -82.41 19.86 23.24
N SER A 319 -83.20 20.86 23.61
CA SER A 319 -83.16 21.45 24.97
C SER A 319 -83.74 20.52 26.03
N LEU A 320 -84.83 19.80 25.69
CA LEU A 320 -85.44 18.75 26.51
C LEU A 320 -84.42 17.69 26.93
N ARG A 321 -83.47 17.35 26.06
CA ARG A 321 -82.44 16.33 26.31
C ARG A 321 -81.43 16.76 27.38
N THR A 322 -81.14 18.06 27.51
CA THR A 322 -80.16 18.61 28.46
C THR A 322 -80.73 18.77 29.88
N GLN A 323 -82.05 18.80 30.06
CA GLN A 323 -82.65 18.91 31.39
C GLN A 323 -82.57 17.61 32.20
N TYR A 324 -82.48 16.46 31.53
CA TYR A 324 -82.31 15.14 32.14
C TYR A 324 -81.05 15.04 33.00
N ASP A 325 -79.89 15.41 32.44
CA ASP A 325 -78.57 15.16 33.03
C ASP A 325 -78.35 15.87 34.38
N ASN A 326 -78.94 17.07 34.55
CA ASN A 326 -78.78 17.86 35.77
C ASN A 326 -79.51 17.28 37.00
N SER A 327 -80.50 16.41 36.80
CA SER A 327 -81.26 15.81 37.91
C SER A 327 -80.46 14.83 38.78
N ILE A 328 -79.36 14.29 38.25
CA ILE A 328 -78.60 13.20 38.86
C ILE A 328 -77.65 13.69 39.96
N ASN A 329 -77.03 14.86 39.78
CA ASN A 329 -75.85 15.27 40.56
C ASN A 329 -76.14 16.03 41.86
N GLY A 330 -77.37 16.52 42.08
CA GLY A 330 -77.74 17.29 43.29
C GLY A 330 -78.58 16.54 44.34
N GLY A 331 -78.92 15.28 44.06
CA GLY A 331 -79.94 14.53 44.81
C GLY A 331 -79.46 13.76 46.04
N ARG A 332 -80.39 12.99 46.63
CA ARG A 332 -80.17 12.07 47.77
C ARG A 332 -78.98 11.13 47.54
N LEU A 333 -78.75 10.74 46.28
CA LEU A 333 -77.64 9.93 45.78
C LEU A 333 -76.26 10.42 46.25
N GLY A 334 -76.00 11.73 46.18
CA GLY A 334 -74.67 12.30 46.50
C GLY A 334 -74.30 12.18 47.98
N LYS A 335 -75.28 12.31 48.89
CA LYS A 335 -75.03 12.23 50.34
C LYS A 335 -74.79 10.81 50.86
N ALA A 336 -75.20 9.79 50.10
CA ALA A 336 -74.82 8.41 50.38
C ALA A 336 -73.34 8.14 49.99
N MET A 337 -72.86 8.77 48.90
CA MET A 337 -71.47 8.65 48.44
C MET A 337 -70.48 9.30 49.44
N GLU A 338 -70.81 10.48 49.98
CA GLU A 338 -69.96 11.21 50.96
C GLU A 338 -69.63 10.38 52.22
N ARG A 339 -70.55 9.52 52.68
CA ARG A 339 -70.31 8.61 53.81
C ARG A 339 -69.37 7.45 53.50
N LEU A 340 -69.22 7.10 52.23
CA LEU A 340 -68.32 6.03 51.78
C LEU A 340 -66.85 6.44 51.96
N GLU A 341 -66.54 7.72 51.71
CA GLU A 341 -65.18 8.27 51.68
C GLU A 341 -64.52 8.35 53.07
N ASP A 342 -65.26 8.70 54.13
CA ASP A 342 -64.66 8.84 55.46
C ASP A 342 -64.36 7.48 56.12
N LEU A 343 -65.14 6.44 55.78
CA LEU A 343 -64.83 5.05 56.15
C LEU A 343 -63.55 4.54 55.44
N GLU A 344 -63.29 5.06 54.24
CA GLU A 344 -62.11 4.74 53.42
C GLU A 344 -60.82 5.29 54.06
N ARG A 345 -60.84 6.53 54.57
CA ARG A 345 -59.71 7.11 55.34
C ARG A 345 -59.29 6.28 56.54
N GLN A 346 -60.25 5.74 57.30
CA GLN A 346 -59.93 4.91 58.48
C GLN A 346 -59.30 3.57 58.10
N ILE A 347 -59.60 3.05 56.90
CA ILE A 347 -58.94 1.88 56.33
C ILE A 347 -57.49 2.23 55.92
N ASP A 348 -57.26 3.45 55.41
CA ASP A 348 -55.94 3.89 54.97
C ASP A 348 -54.94 4.14 56.12
N GLN A 349 -55.38 4.67 57.26
CA GLN A 349 -54.47 4.84 58.41
C GLN A 349 -53.90 3.50 58.89
N LYS A 350 -54.71 2.44 58.95
CA LYS A 350 -54.24 1.07 59.31
C LYS A 350 -53.44 0.39 58.19
N LYS A 351 -53.65 0.76 56.91
CA LYS A 351 -52.72 0.38 55.83
C LYS A 351 -51.31 0.96 56.08
N SER A 352 -51.18 2.15 56.68
CA SER A 352 -49.88 2.81 56.90
C SER A 352 -48.97 2.04 57.87
N GLU A 353 -49.48 1.66 59.05
CA GLU A 353 -48.74 0.83 60.03
C GLU A 353 -48.30 -0.51 59.41
N ARG A 354 -49.23 -1.18 58.71
CA ARG A 354 -48.96 -2.40 57.94
C ARG A 354 -47.90 -2.18 56.86
N SER A 355 -47.89 -1.00 56.21
CA SER A 355 -46.95 -0.70 55.13
C SER A 355 -45.51 -0.56 55.62
N ALA A 356 -45.26 0.04 56.79
CA ALA A 356 -43.90 0.14 57.35
C ALA A 356 -43.31 -1.24 57.69
N MET A 357 -44.12 -2.14 58.26
CA MET A 357 -43.69 -3.52 58.53
C MET A 357 -43.44 -4.31 57.22
N ILE A 358 -44.28 -4.07 56.21
CA ILE A 358 -44.08 -4.58 54.85
C ILE A 358 -42.83 -3.98 54.19
N GLU A 359 -42.40 -2.76 54.47
CA GLU A 359 -41.16 -2.21 53.91
C GLU A 359 -39.90 -2.88 54.48
N ALA A 360 -39.87 -3.13 55.80
CA ALA A 360 -38.79 -3.92 56.41
C ALA A 360 -38.76 -5.36 55.85
N GLY A 361 -39.94 -5.99 55.71
CA GLY A 361 -40.09 -7.28 55.03
C GLY A 361 -39.66 -7.24 53.56
N ARG A 362 -40.04 -6.19 52.81
CA ARG A 362 -39.68 -5.97 51.40
C ARG A 362 -38.19 -5.79 51.18
N ARG A 363 -37.41 -5.29 52.15
CA ARG A 363 -35.95 -5.21 51.99
C ARG A 363 -35.34 -6.61 51.97
N TYR A 364 -35.62 -7.44 52.98
CA TYR A 364 -35.23 -8.85 53.00
C TYR A 364 -35.80 -9.63 51.82
N LYS A 365 -37.08 -9.44 51.50
CA LYS A 365 -37.74 -10.14 50.39
C LYS A 365 -37.23 -9.66 49.04
N SER A 366 -36.86 -8.40 48.86
CA SER A 366 -36.18 -7.93 47.63
C SER A 366 -34.76 -8.49 47.48
N GLU A 367 -34.11 -8.88 48.58
CA GLU A 367 -32.79 -9.49 48.58
C GLU A 367 -32.86 -11.00 48.32
N VAL A 368 -33.88 -11.68 48.88
CA VAL A 368 -34.26 -13.04 48.49
C VAL A 368 -34.73 -13.06 47.03
N ASP A 369 -35.71 -12.25 46.62
CA ASP A 369 -36.16 -12.07 45.23
C ASP A 369 -35.01 -11.74 44.27
N ARG A 370 -33.95 -11.05 44.72
CA ARG A 370 -32.75 -10.80 43.89
C ARG A 370 -31.96 -12.09 43.71
N LEU A 371 -31.66 -12.81 44.79
CA LEU A 371 -30.97 -14.09 44.72
C LEU A 371 -31.79 -15.16 43.97
N GLU A 372 -33.12 -15.13 44.10
CA GLU A 372 -34.05 -15.96 43.32
C GLU A 372 -34.05 -15.55 41.85
N LYS A 373 -34.20 -14.26 41.52
CA LYS A 373 -34.14 -13.79 40.12
C LYS A 373 -32.76 -13.99 39.50
N ASP A 374 -31.67 -13.93 40.25
CA ASP A 374 -30.32 -14.16 39.72
C ASP A 374 -30.00 -15.65 39.62
N MET A 375 -30.51 -16.49 40.54
CA MET A 375 -30.53 -17.95 40.38
C MET A 375 -31.37 -18.35 39.17
N ASP A 376 -32.58 -17.81 39.02
CA ASP A 376 -33.52 -18.19 37.96
C ASP A 376 -33.11 -17.62 36.60
N LYS A 377 -32.50 -16.42 36.52
CA LYS A 377 -31.75 -16.00 35.33
C LYS A 377 -30.62 -16.96 35.01
N CYS A 378 -29.86 -17.44 35.99
CA CYS A 378 -28.82 -18.45 35.76
C CYS A 378 -29.39 -19.82 35.37
N LYS A 379 -30.58 -20.22 35.85
CA LYS A 379 -31.29 -21.42 35.38
C LYS A 379 -31.82 -21.23 33.97
N GLU A 380 -32.59 -20.19 33.68
CA GLU A 380 -33.02 -19.88 32.31
C GLU A 380 -31.82 -19.74 31.36
N GLN A 381 -30.69 -19.17 31.79
CA GLN A 381 -29.47 -19.10 31.00
C GLN A 381 -28.87 -20.51 30.81
N TYR A 382 -28.80 -21.33 31.85
CA TYR A 382 -28.34 -22.72 31.75
C TYR A 382 -29.25 -23.55 30.83
N ASP A 383 -30.57 -23.46 30.99
CA ASP A 383 -31.57 -24.18 30.23
C ASP A 383 -31.65 -23.69 28.78
N ARG A 384 -31.51 -22.38 28.51
CA ARG A 384 -31.31 -21.85 27.14
C ARG A 384 -30.02 -22.37 26.53
N VAL A 385 -28.88 -22.20 27.20
CA VAL A 385 -27.57 -22.68 26.73
C VAL A 385 -27.54 -24.20 26.55
N LYS A 386 -28.32 -24.95 27.35
CA LYS A 386 -28.52 -26.40 27.25
C LYS A 386 -29.39 -26.75 26.04
N VAL A 387 -30.56 -26.16 25.86
CA VAL A 387 -31.43 -26.40 24.70
C VAL A 387 -30.71 -26.03 23.40
N GLU A 388 -30.04 -24.88 23.36
CA GLU A 388 -29.19 -24.46 22.24
C GLU A 388 -28.05 -25.47 21.95
N ALA A 389 -27.48 -26.10 22.98
CA ALA A 389 -26.47 -27.15 22.82
C ALA A 389 -27.09 -28.49 22.35
N GLU A 390 -28.26 -28.87 22.85
CA GLU A 390 -29.00 -30.08 22.47
C GLU A 390 -29.51 -29.98 21.02
N GLU A 391 -29.99 -28.81 20.58
CA GLU A 391 -30.34 -28.51 19.18
C GLU A 391 -29.11 -28.60 18.25
N MET A 392 -27.94 -28.16 18.71
CA MET A 392 -26.68 -28.35 17.98
C MET A 392 -26.24 -29.83 17.92
N GLY A 393 -26.78 -30.69 18.80
CA GLY A 393 -26.51 -32.13 18.88
C GLY A 393 -25.51 -32.52 19.96
N ILE A 394 -25.37 -31.72 21.02
CA ILE A 394 -24.51 -31.96 22.18
C ILE A 394 -25.36 -32.51 23.33
N SER A 395 -25.43 -33.84 23.46
CA SER A 395 -26.17 -34.50 24.54
C SER A 395 -25.52 -34.30 25.91
N VAL A 396 -26.33 -34.01 26.94
CA VAL A 396 -25.90 -33.88 28.34
C VAL A 396 -26.63 -34.91 29.20
N ASP A 397 -26.03 -36.09 29.39
CA ASP A 397 -26.58 -37.14 30.23
C ASP A 397 -26.57 -36.77 31.73
N ASN A 398 -27.50 -37.38 32.49
CA ASN A 398 -27.72 -37.07 33.90
C ASN A 398 -26.51 -37.38 34.82
N ASP A 399 -25.59 -38.25 34.39
CA ASP A 399 -24.55 -38.82 35.26
C ASP A 399 -23.20 -38.05 35.19
N HIS A 400 -23.27 -36.76 35.53
CA HIS A 400 -22.18 -35.88 35.95
C HIS A 400 -20.92 -35.73 35.06
N THR A 401 -20.86 -36.32 33.87
CA THR A 401 -19.70 -36.20 32.95
C THR A 401 -20.12 -35.76 31.54
N VAL A 402 -19.46 -34.72 31.00
CA VAL A 402 -19.73 -34.21 29.64
C VAL A 402 -18.96 -35.03 28.60
N GLN A 403 -19.27 -36.33 28.54
CA GLN A 403 -18.87 -37.19 27.44
C GLN A 403 -19.61 -36.75 26.17
N ALA A 404 -18.87 -36.20 25.21
CA ALA A 404 -19.46 -35.80 23.95
C ALA A 404 -19.80 -37.06 23.13
N SER A 405 -21.04 -37.16 22.65
CA SER A 405 -21.45 -38.10 21.63
C SER A 405 -20.64 -37.85 20.34
N GLY A 406 -19.54 -38.60 20.18
CA GLY A 406 -18.44 -38.24 19.29
C GLY A 406 -18.73 -38.19 17.78
N GLY A 407 -19.95 -38.54 17.34
CA GLY A 407 -20.32 -38.63 15.93
C GLY A 407 -20.17 -37.32 15.16
N LYS A 408 -20.90 -36.27 15.53
CA LYS A 408 -21.04 -35.06 14.69
C LYS A 408 -19.74 -34.25 14.59
N ILE A 409 -18.98 -34.13 15.69
CA ILE A 409 -17.68 -33.44 15.70
C ILE A 409 -16.62 -34.25 14.92
N ALA A 410 -16.66 -35.59 14.97
CA ALA A 410 -15.78 -36.44 14.15
C ALA A 410 -16.15 -36.39 12.66
N GLN A 411 -17.44 -36.37 12.30
CA GLN A 411 -17.91 -36.20 10.92
C GLN A 411 -17.41 -34.88 10.31
N LEU A 412 -17.58 -33.75 11.02
CA LEU A 412 -17.04 -32.46 10.59
C LEU A 412 -15.50 -32.49 10.44
N SER A 413 -14.80 -33.24 11.29
CA SER A 413 -13.34 -33.43 11.19
C SER A 413 -12.91 -34.33 10.03
N ALA A 414 -13.75 -35.27 9.59
CA ALA A 414 -13.51 -36.10 8.41
C ALA A 414 -13.76 -35.32 7.12
N GLU A 415 -14.90 -34.62 7.01
CA GLU A 415 -15.23 -33.76 5.86
C GLU A 415 -14.15 -32.67 5.65
N GLN A 416 -13.65 -32.08 6.74
CA GLN A 416 -12.53 -31.13 6.71
C GLN A 416 -11.21 -31.74 6.19
N SER A 417 -11.00 -33.05 6.39
CA SER A 417 -9.83 -33.78 5.88
C SER A 417 -9.95 -34.05 4.38
N ASP A 418 -11.09 -34.56 3.93
CA ASP A 418 -11.35 -34.82 2.51
C ASP A 418 -11.31 -33.54 1.65
N ILE A 419 -11.86 -32.42 2.14
CA ILE A 419 -11.74 -31.11 1.49
C ILE A 419 -10.28 -30.65 1.44
N THR A 420 -9.47 -30.98 2.45
CA THR A 420 -8.04 -30.63 2.46
C THR A 420 -7.23 -31.45 1.45
N ARG A 421 -7.63 -32.70 1.15
CA ARG A 421 -7.08 -33.46 0.02
C ARG A 421 -7.48 -32.83 -1.32
N ALA A 422 -8.77 -32.59 -1.53
CA ALA A 422 -9.29 -32.01 -2.78
C ALA A 422 -8.70 -30.60 -3.10
N LEU A 423 -8.36 -29.82 -2.08
CA LEU A 423 -7.64 -28.55 -2.26
C LEU A 423 -6.21 -28.76 -2.79
N ALA A 424 -5.49 -29.79 -2.33
CA ALA A 424 -4.15 -30.11 -2.82
C ALA A 424 -4.17 -30.61 -4.27
N ASP A 425 -5.16 -31.44 -4.62
CA ASP A 425 -5.37 -31.91 -6.00
C ASP A 425 -5.60 -30.73 -6.97
N LEU A 426 -6.39 -29.73 -6.55
CA LEU A 426 -6.60 -28.49 -7.32
C LEU A 426 -5.36 -27.57 -7.39
N GLU A 427 -4.45 -27.61 -6.42
CA GLU A 427 -3.19 -26.88 -6.52
C GLU A 427 -2.22 -27.53 -7.53
N ALA A 428 -2.25 -28.86 -7.67
CA ALA A 428 -1.54 -29.55 -8.76
C ALA A 428 -2.14 -29.22 -10.15
N GLU A 429 -3.47 -29.19 -10.29
CA GLU A 429 -4.13 -28.69 -11.52
C GLU A 429 -3.70 -27.24 -11.83
N ARG A 430 -3.70 -26.36 -10.83
CA ARG A 430 -3.31 -24.94 -10.98
C ARG A 430 -1.88 -24.80 -11.48
N ASP A 431 -0.92 -25.48 -10.84
CA ASP A 431 0.50 -25.24 -11.12
C ASP A 431 0.93 -25.85 -12.47
N SER A 432 0.28 -26.94 -12.90
CA SER A 432 0.35 -27.42 -14.29
C SER A 432 -0.19 -26.37 -15.29
N THR A 433 -1.41 -25.87 -15.05
CA THR A 433 -2.04 -24.82 -15.90
C THR A 433 -1.16 -23.57 -16.02
N ARG A 434 -0.53 -23.17 -14.91
CA ARG A 434 0.37 -22.01 -14.81
C ARG A 434 1.68 -22.20 -15.59
N GLY A 435 2.16 -23.44 -15.74
CA GLY A 435 3.30 -23.78 -16.60
C GLY A 435 2.99 -23.41 -18.06
N CYS A 436 1.91 -23.95 -18.61
CA CYS A 436 1.48 -23.65 -19.98
C CYS A 436 1.13 -22.16 -20.19
N GLU A 437 0.54 -21.50 -19.18
CA GLU A 437 0.28 -20.04 -19.24
C GLU A 437 1.61 -19.25 -19.35
N SER A 438 2.67 -19.68 -18.68
CA SER A 438 4.01 -19.08 -18.76
C SER A 438 4.73 -19.33 -20.09
N GLU A 439 4.62 -20.53 -20.67
CA GLU A 439 5.25 -20.88 -21.95
C GLU A 439 4.71 -20.02 -23.10
N ILE A 440 3.38 -19.89 -23.20
CA ILE A 440 2.73 -19.06 -24.21
C ILE A 440 3.05 -17.58 -23.96
N MET A 441 3.11 -17.14 -22.71
CA MET A 441 3.44 -15.74 -22.38
C MET A 441 4.88 -15.37 -22.75
N GLN A 442 5.86 -16.27 -22.56
CA GLN A 442 7.23 -16.08 -23.06
C GLN A 442 7.26 -15.99 -24.59
N THR A 443 6.52 -16.87 -25.28
CA THR A 443 6.41 -16.87 -26.75
C THR A 443 5.80 -15.57 -27.28
N LEU A 444 4.72 -15.08 -26.66
CA LEU A 444 4.09 -13.80 -27.01
C LEU A 444 5.00 -12.60 -26.78
N ASN A 445 5.77 -12.58 -25.67
CA ASN A 445 6.73 -11.50 -25.39
C ASN A 445 7.88 -11.46 -26.41
N GLY A 446 8.34 -12.62 -26.89
CA GLY A 446 9.30 -12.72 -28.00
C GLY A 446 8.74 -12.13 -29.29
N ILE A 447 7.56 -12.59 -29.72
CA ILE A 447 6.90 -12.11 -30.95
C ILE A 447 6.61 -10.60 -30.88
N GLN A 448 6.22 -10.08 -29.71
CA GLN A 448 6.02 -8.64 -29.51
C GLN A 448 7.33 -7.86 -29.68
N SER A 449 8.44 -8.37 -29.12
CA SER A 449 9.77 -7.74 -29.25
C SER A 449 10.27 -7.72 -30.70
N ASP A 450 10.01 -8.78 -31.47
CA ASP A 450 10.31 -8.83 -32.91
C ASP A 450 9.41 -7.89 -33.73
N LEU A 451 8.12 -7.81 -33.40
CA LEU A 451 7.17 -6.85 -34.02
C LEU A 451 7.56 -5.40 -33.75
N ASP A 452 7.99 -5.08 -32.53
CA ASP A 452 8.40 -3.72 -32.17
C ASP A 452 9.69 -3.31 -32.89
N ARG A 453 10.65 -4.24 -33.05
CA ARG A 453 11.86 -4.02 -33.87
C ARG A 453 11.51 -3.75 -35.35
N LEU A 454 10.74 -4.65 -35.99
CA LEU A 454 10.38 -4.50 -37.40
C LEU A 454 9.50 -3.26 -37.66
N THR A 455 8.64 -2.89 -36.69
CA THR A 455 7.83 -1.66 -36.76
C THR A 455 8.70 -0.42 -36.64
N LEU A 456 9.73 -0.44 -35.79
CA LEU A 456 10.72 0.65 -35.69
C LEU A 456 11.50 0.80 -37.00
N GLU A 457 11.99 -0.31 -37.59
CA GLU A 457 12.69 -0.32 -38.89
C GLU A 457 11.80 0.25 -40.01
N MET A 458 10.54 -0.21 -40.13
CA MET A 458 9.55 0.31 -41.06
C MET A 458 9.29 1.82 -40.86
N SER A 459 9.25 2.29 -39.61
CA SER A 459 9.12 3.72 -39.31
C SER A 459 10.36 4.53 -39.69
N GLY A 460 11.56 3.94 -39.63
CA GLY A 460 12.81 4.54 -40.10
C GLY A 460 12.78 4.79 -41.60
N LEU A 461 12.34 3.78 -42.38
CA LEU A 461 12.16 3.89 -43.83
C LEU A 461 11.12 4.96 -44.21
N ALA A 462 9.98 5.01 -43.51
CA ALA A 462 8.96 6.04 -43.73
C ALA A 462 9.46 7.48 -43.43
N ASN A 463 10.41 7.63 -42.50
CA ASN A 463 11.01 8.93 -42.19
C ASN A 463 11.96 9.44 -43.29
N ALA A 464 12.55 8.58 -44.12
CA ALA A 464 13.48 9.02 -45.16
C ALA A 464 12.77 9.78 -46.30
N GLU A 465 11.62 9.30 -46.77
CA GLU A 465 10.79 9.98 -47.78
C GLU A 465 10.33 11.36 -47.26
N LEU A 466 9.95 11.44 -45.98
CA LEU A 466 9.63 12.69 -45.29
C LEU A 466 10.84 13.63 -45.14
N GLN A 467 12.05 13.10 -44.90
CA GLN A 467 13.28 13.91 -44.82
C GLN A 467 13.68 14.49 -46.18
N LYS A 468 13.47 13.76 -47.30
CA LYS A 468 13.71 14.25 -48.67
C LYS A 468 12.84 15.47 -48.99
N GLU A 469 11.54 15.39 -48.73
CA GLU A 469 10.62 16.53 -48.89
C GLU A 469 10.97 17.68 -47.92
N LYS A 470 11.18 17.37 -46.64
CA LYS A 470 11.50 18.37 -45.61
C LYS A 470 12.76 19.18 -45.96
N LYS A 471 13.86 18.53 -46.36
CA LYS A 471 15.09 19.23 -46.78
C LYS A 471 14.90 20.14 -47.98
N PHE A 472 14.09 19.74 -48.96
CA PHE A 472 13.78 20.58 -50.12
C PHE A 472 12.99 21.84 -49.71
N LEU A 473 12.06 21.69 -48.76
CA LEU A 473 11.20 22.77 -48.25
C LEU A 473 11.86 23.67 -47.19
N GLU A 474 12.90 23.19 -46.49
CA GLU A 474 13.66 23.96 -45.49
C GLU A 474 14.85 24.76 -46.08
N ASN A 475 15.21 24.54 -47.36
CA ASN A 475 16.31 25.27 -48.01
C ASN A 475 16.03 26.80 -48.03
N PRO A 476 16.89 27.66 -47.43
CA PRO A 476 16.61 29.10 -47.32
C PRO A 476 16.41 29.86 -48.64
N PHE A 477 16.96 29.36 -49.75
CA PHE A 477 16.92 30.04 -51.06
C PHE A 477 15.71 29.65 -51.92
N THR A 478 14.99 28.57 -51.59
CA THR A 478 13.81 28.10 -52.34
C THR A 478 12.58 27.86 -51.46
N GLY A 479 12.78 27.47 -50.20
CA GLY A 479 11.78 26.82 -49.36
C GLY A 479 10.45 27.56 -49.23
N ARG A 480 10.44 28.82 -48.80
CA ARG A 480 9.21 29.49 -48.32
C ARG A 480 8.07 29.55 -49.35
N ASN A 481 8.38 29.83 -50.61
CA ASN A 481 7.38 29.84 -51.69
C ASN A 481 6.99 28.42 -52.10
N TYR A 482 7.96 27.51 -52.18
CA TYR A 482 7.73 26.11 -52.54
C TYR A 482 6.91 25.35 -51.50
N THR A 483 7.07 25.63 -50.21
CA THR A 483 6.26 25.05 -49.12
C THR A 483 4.79 25.40 -49.28
N ASN A 484 4.48 26.65 -49.61
CA ASN A 484 3.10 27.08 -49.84
C ASN A 484 2.53 26.49 -51.14
N ALA A 485 3.32 26.50 -52.23
CA ALA A 485 2.95 25.93 -53.52
C ALA A 485 2.70 24.41 -53.48
N VAL A 486 3.62 23.64 -52.90
CA VAL A 486 3.50 22.17 -52.76
C VAL A 486 2.36 21.80 -51.83
N ARG A 487 2.17 22.51 -50.71
CA ARG A 487 1.01 22.32 -49.83
C ARG A 487 -0.29 22.57 -50.59
N TRP A 488 -0.43 23.71 -51.25
CA TRP A 488 -1.63 24.08 -51.99
C TRP A 488 -1.95 23.09 -53.12
N ILE A 489 -0.95 22.62 -53.87
CA ILE A 489 -1.14 21.56 -54.88
C ILE A 489 -1.61 20.25 -54.23
N LYS A 490 -1.01 19.83 -53.10
CA LYS A 490 -1.43 18.62 -52.38
C LYS A 490 -2.87 18.70 -51.88
N GLU A 491 -3.26 19.86 -51.33
CA GLU A 491 -4.62 20.13 -50.85
C GLU A 491 -5.65 20.20 -51.99
N ASN A 492 -5.27 20.72 -53.16
CA ASN A 492 -6.18 20.96 -54.29
C ASN A 492 -6.10 19.91 -55.40
N ARG A 493 -5.49 18.74 -55.17
CA ARG A 493 -5.36 17.67 -56.20
C ARG A 493 -6.67 17.23 -56.85
N GLN A 494 -7.82 17.46 -56.20
CA GLN A 494 -9.15 17.11 -56.69
C GLN A 494 -9.73 18.12 -57.70
N HIS A 495 -9.07 19.27 -57.89
CA HIS A 495 -9.50 20.36 -58.80
C HIS A 495 -8.68 20.44 -60.10
N PHE A 496 -7.68 19.57 -60.28
CA PHE A 496 -6.89 19.49 -61.50
C PHE A 496 -7.48 18.46 -62.47
N VAL A 497 -7.37 18.72 -63.77
CA VAL A 497 -7.93 17.87 -64.84
C VAL A 497 -6.94 16.77 -65.24
N GLY A 498 -5.66 17.13 -65.30
CA GLY A 498 -4.52 16.25 -65.53
C GLY A 498 -3.73 15.96 -64.26
N LYS A 499 -2.53 15.42 -64.45
CA LYS A 499 -1.61 15.06 -63.36
C LYS A 499 -0.60 16.18 -63.16
N VAL A 500 -0.62 16.75 -61.95
CA VAL A 500 0.33 17.78 -61.51
C VAL A 500 1.42 17.13 -60.66
N TYR A 501 2.60 17.03 -61.23
CA TYR A 501 3.81 16.53 -60.59
C TYR A 501 4.44 17.61 -59.71
N LEU A 502 4.92 17.20 -58.53
CA LEU A 502 5.67 18.05 -57.62
C LEU A 502 7.07 18.38 -58.22
N PRO A 503 7.88 19.26 -57.58
CA PRO A 503 9.19 19.63 -58.10
C PRO A 503 10.02 18.40 -58.47
N ALA A 504 10.50 18.33 -59.73
CA ALA A 504 10.98 17.09 -60.36
C ALA A 504 11.99 16.28 -59.53
N ILE A 505 12.81 16.92 -58.69
CA ILE A 505 13.79 16.26 -57.79
C ILE A 505 13.16 15.42 -56.67
N LEU A 506 11.87 15.62 -56.36
CA LEU A 506 11.08 14.84 -55.41
C LEU A 506 10.36 13.66 -56.06
N GLU A 507 10.04 13.75 -57.35
CA GLU A 507 9.32 12.73 -58.12
C GLU A 507 10.27 11.67 -58.74
N ILE A 508 11.60 11.87 -58.65
CA ILE A 508 12.62 10.91 -59.12
C ILE A 508 13.42 10.30 -57.95
N LYS A 509 13.79 9.02 -58.10
CA LYS A 509 14.71 8.25 -57.25
C LYS A 509 16.00 7.91 -58.04
N VAL A 510 17.07 7.53 -57.34
CA VAL A 510 18.33 7.07 -57.95
C VAL A 510 18.59 5.60 -57.62
N SER A 511 18.86 4.78 -58.64
CA SER A 511 18.99 3.32 -58.52
C SER A 511 20.31 2.86 -57.84
N ASP A 512 21.32 3.74 -57.78
CA ASP A 512 22.53 3.56 -56.95
C ASP A 512 22.84 4.85 -56.18
N ALA A 513 22.70 4.80 -54.85
CA ALA A 513 22.98 5.92 -53.96
C ALA A 513 24.42 6.46 -54.09
N ASN A 514 25.38 5.65 -54.54
CA ASN A 514 26.76 6.08 -54.80
C ASN A 514 26.89 6.99 -56.03
N LEU A 515 25.91 6.95 -56.95
CA LEU A 515 25.84 7.79 -58.16
C LEU A 515 24.94 9.01 -57.98
N ALA A 516 24.17 9.09 -56.89
CA ALA A 516 23.27 10.21 -56.60
C ALA A 516 23.97 11.58 -56.67
N LYS A 517 25.25 11.64 -56.29
CA LYS A 517 26.11 12.83 -56.37
C LYS A 517 26.27 13.31 -57.83
N GLN A 518 26.58 12.42 -58.76
CA GLN A 518 26.75 12.71 -60.18
C GLN A 518 25.40 13.01 -60.85
N VAL A 519 24.36 12.24 -60.51
CA VAL A 519 22.99 12.42 -61.01
C VAL A 519 22.43 13.78 -60.60
N GLU A 520 22.52 14.17 -59.33
CA GLU A 520 22.00 15.46 -58.87
C GLU A 520 22.72 16.62 -59.59
N ALA A 521 24.04 16.53 -59.77
CA ALA A 521 24.82 17.53 -60.50
C ALA A 521 24.49 17.61 -62.01
N ALA A 522 24.10 16.50 -62.64
CA ALA A 522 23.70 16.48 -64.04
C ALA A 522 22.37 17.20 -64.32
N LEU A 523 21.53 17.38 -63.31
CA LEU A 523 20.27 18.12 -63.35
C LEU A 523 20.49 19.61 -63.06
N PRO A 524 20.12 20.54 -63.98
CA PRO A 524 20.20 21.98 -63.72
C PRO A 524 19.33 22.40 -62.51
N PRO A 525 19.82 23.22 -61.56
CA PRO A 525 19.08 23.57 -60.34
C PRO A 525 17.67 24.16 -60.57
N GLY A 526 17.50 24.94 -61.64
CA GLY A 526 16.20 25.50 -62.03
C GLY A 526 15.19 24.46 -62.50
N LEU A 527 15.64 23.29 -63.00
CA LEU A 527 14.78 22.18 -63.43
C LEU A 527 14.53 21.16 -62.32
N ARG A 528 15.48 20.97 -61.39
CA ARG A 528 15.25 20.20 -60.14
C ARG A 528 14.02 20.72 -59.39
N SER A 529 13.81 22.02 -59.45
CA SER A 529 12.74 22.75 -58.78
C SER A 529 11.51 23.03 -59.65
N THR A 530 11.38 22.45 -60.85
CA THR A 530 10.20 22.67 -61.71
C THR A 530 9.05 21.75 -61.33
N ILE A 531 7.88 22.34 -61.05
CA ILE A 531 6.57 21.68 -60.98
C ILE A 531 6.08 21.44 -62.42
N ILE A 532 5.55 20.26 -62.72
CA ILE A 532 5.19 19.87 -64.09
C ILE A 532 3.70 19.54 -64.17
N ALA A 533 2.95 20.27 -64.99
CA ALA A 533 1.54 20.00 -65.27
C ALA A 533 1.39 19.24 -66.59
N SER A 534 0.63 18.14 -66.59
CA SER A 534 0.35 17.37 -67.81
C SER A 534 -0.72 18.00 -68.71
N ASP A 535 -1.49 18.98 -68.21
CA ASP A 535 -2.56 19.66 -68.95
C ASP A 535 -2.36 21.19 -68.95
N PRO A 536 -2.53 21.90 -70.09
CA PRO A 536 -2.41 23.36 -70.17
C PRO A 536 -3.42 24.13 -69.30
N SER A 537 -4.59 23.55 -69.03
CA SER A 537 -5.63 24.14 -68.17
C SER A 537 -5.16 24.24 -66.72
N ASP A 538 -4.53 23.16 -66.23
CA ASP A 538 -3.93 23.12 -64.89
C ASP A 538 -2.72 24.06 -64.82
N PHE A 539 -1.87 24.07 -65.85
CA PHE A 539 -0.76 25.02 -65.95
C PHE A 539 -1.23 26.48 -65.83
N ALA A 540 -2.30 26.85 -66.54
CA ALA A 540 -2.89 28.18 -66.47
C ALA A 540 -3.51 28.48 -65.09
N LEU A 541 -4.22 27.51 -64.48
CA LEU A 541 -4.82 27.63 -63.15
C LEU A 541 -3.76 27.85 -62.07
N ILE A 542 -2.72 27.00 -62.04
CA ILE A 542 -1.65 27.06 -61.05
C ILE A 542 -0.82 28.34 -61.25
N SER A 543 -0.46 28.69 -62.49
CA SER A 543 0.30 29.91 -62.80
C SER A 543 -0.45 31.17 -62.37
N LYS A 544 -1.77 31.22 -62.61
CA LYS A 544 -2.64 32.32 -62.13
C LYS A 544 -2.65 32.41 -60.61
N HIS A 545 -2.83 31.27 -59.92
CA HIS A 545 -2.85 31.25 -58.45
C HIS A 545 -1.50 31.66 -57.85
N PHE A 546 -0.39 31.19 -58.42
CA PHE A 546 0.96 31.53 -57.94
C PHE A 546 1.28 33.01 -58.17
N ALA A 547 0.89 33.57 -59.32
CA ALA A 547 1.02 35.00 -59.58
C ALA A 547 0.19 35.86 -58.62
N GLN A 548 -1.06 35.45 -58.31
CA GLN A 548 -1.94 36.15 -57.36
C GLN A 548 -1.41 36.17 -55.92
N ASN A 549 -0.59 35.18 -55.53
CA ASN A 549 0.01 35.08 -54.21
C ASN A 549 1.51 35.46 -54.18
N GLU A 550 2.04 36.04 -55.27
CA GLU A 550 3.46 36.38 -55.48
C GLU A 550 4.47 35.22 -55.31
N TRP A 551 4.01 33.97 -55.43
CA TRP A 551 4.84 32.78 -55.27
C TRP A 551 5.77 32.58 -56.48
N ARG A 552 7.01 33.06 -56.35
CA ARG A 552 8.09 32.82 -57.33
C ARG A 552 8.50 31.35 -57.28
N VAL A 553 7.91 30.55 -58.15
CA VAL A 553 8.02 29.09 -58.24
C VAL A 553 8.08 28.70 -59.72
N ASN A 554 9.03 27.83 -60.09
CA ASN A 554 9.15 27.32 -61.46
C ASN A 554 8.04 26.30 -61.73
N ILE A 555 7.26 26.54 -62.77
CA ILE A 555 6.25 25.63 -63.31
C ILE A 555 6.44 25.49 -64.83
N ALA A 556 6.16 24.31 -65.36
CA ALA A 556 6.14 24.04 -66.79
C ALA A 556 4.96 23.15 -67.20
N GLU A 557 4.52 23.28 -68.44
CA GLU A 557 3.52 22.43 -69.10
C GLU A 557 4.18 21.42 -70.06
N ILE A 558 3.57 20.25 -70.20
CA ILE A 558 3.91 19.27 -71.23
C ILE A 558 3.09 19.59 -72.49
N THR A 559 3.62 20.46 -73.35
CA THR A 559 2.89 21.00 -74.52
C THR A 559 2.64 20.00 -75.65
N GLN A 560 3.33 18.86 -75.66
CA GLN A 560 3.19 17.80 -76.66
C GLN A 560 3.44 16.42 -76.03
N PRO A 561 2.74 15.36 -76.48
CA PRO A 561 2.94 13.99 -75.99
C PRO A 561 4.28 13.43 -76.48
N MET A 562 5.31 13.57 -75.64
CA MET A 562 6.66 13.04 -75.84
C MET A 562 6.68 11.50 -75.83
N ARG A 563 7.57 10.87 -76.59
CA ARG A 563 7.78 9.41 -76.56
C ARG A 563 9.22 9.07 -76.23
N SER A 564 9.44 8.00 -75.48
CA SER A 564 10.78 7.49 -75.15
C SER A 564 11.58 7.08 -76.41
N ALA A 565 10.90 6.81 -77.52
CA ALA A 565 11.50 6.54 -78.82
C ALA A 565 12.20 7.76 -79.46
N ASP A 566 11.88 8.98 -79.01
CA ASP A 566 12.39 10.25 -79.54
C ASP A 566 13.74 10.64 -78.89
N PHE A 567 14.01 10.18 -77.66
CA PHE A 567 15.18 10.54 -76.84
C PHE A 567 16.21 9.41 -76.76
N ARG A 568 16.62 8.89 -77.91
CA ARG A 568 17.59 7.79 -77.97
C ARG A 568 18.99 8.23 -77.55
N PRO A 569 19.73 7.41 -76.77
CA PRO A 569 21.12 7.70 -76.45
C PRO A 569 21.99 7.76 -77.73
N PRO A 570 23.00 8.65 -77.81
CA PRO A 570 23.80 8.85 -79.01
C PRO A 570 24.89 7.78 -79.26
N ARG A 571 25.10 6.86 -78.31
CA ARG A 571 26.04 5.72 -78.38
C ARG A 571 25.45 4.51 -77.67
N SER A 572 25.96 3.32 -77.95
CA SER A 572 25.59 2.09 -77.23
C SER A 572 26.18 2.08 -75.81
N GLN A 573 25.61 1.25 -74.93
CA GLN A 573 26.13 1.06 -73.57
C GLN A 573 27.44 0.24 -73.56
N GLU A 574 27.78 -0.43 -74.66
CA GLU A 574 29.05 -1.14 -74.85
C GLU A 574 30.16 -0.14 -75.20
N GLU A 575 29.90 0.75 -76.18
CA GLU A 575 30.81 1.86 -76.54
C GLU A 575 31.12 2.75 -75.32
N LEU A 576 30.13 3.03 -74.46
CA LEU A 576 30.36 3.79 -73.22
C LEU A 576 31.31 3.09 -72.24
N ARG A 577 31.24 1.77 -72.12
CA ARG A 577 32.05 0.99 -71.17
C ARG A 577 33.51 0.91 -71.60
N GLU A 578 33.77 0.79 -72.90
CA GLU A 578 35.12 0.89 -73.46
C GLU A 578 35.77 2.26 -73.17
N LEU A 579 34.96 3.32 -73.05
CA LEU A 579 35.36 4.68 -72.71
C LEU A 579 35.39 4.98 -71.20
N GLY A 580 35.17 3.98 -70.34
CA GLY A 580 35.20 4.11 -68.88
C GLY A 580 33.92 4.70 -68.24
N PHE A 581 32.86 4.92 -69.02
CA PHE A 581 31.55 5.34 -68.51
C PHE A 581 30.68 4.13 -68.14
N LEU A 582 29.78 4.32 -67.16
CA LEU A 582 28.84 3.28 -66.71
C LEU A 582 27.58 3.22 -67.59
N GLY A 583 27.09 4.39 -68.00
CA GLY A 583 25.80 4.62 -68.65
C GLY A 583 25.46 6.11 -68.71
N TYR A 584 24.26 6.44 -69.19
CA TYR A 584 23.69 7.80 -69.17
C TYR A 584 22.94 8.07 -67.86
N VAL A 585 22.67 9.35 -67.55
CA VAL A 585 21.86 9.74 -66.37
C VAL A 585 20.50 9.02 -66.35
N THR A 586 19.89 8.78 -67.51
CA THR A 586 18.65 8.00 -67.67
C THR A 586 18.73 6.57 -67.16
N ASP A 587 19.92 5.98 -67.13
CA ASP A 587 20.13 4.57 -66.82
C ASP A 587 20.22 4.33 -65.30
N PHE A 588 20.18 5.41 -64.51
CA PHE A 588 20.36 5.43 -63.05
C PHE A 588 19.26 6.22 -62.31
N ILE A 589 18.19 6.64 -63.01
CA ILE A 589 17.04 7.32 -62.39
C ILE A 589 15.74 6.58 -62.66
N GLU A 590 14.88 6.58 -61.64
CA GLU A 590 13.53 6.02 -61.68
C GLU A 590 12.52 7.10 -61.32
N GLY A 591 11.34 7.06 -61.93
CA GLY A 591 10.31 8.07 -61.71
C GLY A 591 9.23 8.01 -62.80
N PRO A 592 8.23 8.91 -62.77
CA PRO A 592 7.18 8.95 -63.79
C PRO A 592 7.73 9.29 -65.18
N ASP A 593 7.28 8.57 -66.21
CA ASP A 593 7.71 8.76 -67.60
C ASP A 593 7.62 10.23 -68.04
N ASP A 594 6.50 10.91 -67.73
CA ASP A 594 6.29 12.33 -68.03
C ASP A 594 7.41 13.23 -67.49
N VAL A 595 7.93 12.94 -66.28
CA VAL A 595 8.98 13.70 -65.61
C VAL A 595 10.35 13.37 -66.22
N ILE A 596 10.63 12.10 -66.49
CA ILE A 596 11.87 11.67 -67.15
C ILE A 596 11.95 12.22 -68.58
N LEU A 597 10.87 12.16 -69.35
CA LEU A 597 10.77 12.69 -70.71
C LEU A 597 10.89 14.22 -70.73
N PHE A 598 10.26 14.92 -69.77
CA PHE A 598 10.47 16.36 -69.58
C PHE A 598 11.94 16.71 -69.30
N LEU A 599 12.61 15.95 -68.43
CA LEU A 599 14.04 16.13 -68.15
C LEU A 599 14.92 15.76 -69.37
N CYS A 600 14.54 14.77 -70.17
CA CYS A 600 15.19 14.49 -71.46
C CYS A 600 15.07 15.69 -72.42
N ALA A 601 13.88 16.26 -72.56
CA ALA A 601 13.57 17.35 -73.47
C ALA A 601 14.12 18.73 -73.04
N LYS A 602 14.37 18.94 -71.73
CA LYS A 602 14.86 20.22 -71.18
C LYS A 602 16.29 20.19 -70.64
N ALA A 603 16.86 19.02 -70.41
CA ALA A 603 18.20 18.87 -69.81
C ALA A 603 19.09 17.80 -70.46
N ASP A 604 18.70 17.19 -71.59
CA ASP A 604 19.52 16.21 -72.34
C ASP A 604 20.09 15.06 -71.48
N ILE A 605 19.36 14.60 -70.46
CA ILE A 605 19.87 13.57 -69.52
C ILE A 605 20.22 12.25 -70.22
N HIS A 606 19.50 11.89 -71.28
CA HIS A 606 19.77 10.76 -72.19
C HIS A 606 21.07 10.91 -73.02
N ARG A 607 21.80 12.02 -72.87
CA ARG A 607 23.06 12.32 -73.60
C ARG A 607 24.23 12.64 -72.66
N LYS A 608 24.02 12.58 -71.34
CA LYS A 608 25.00 12.88 -70.29
C LYS A 608 25.52 11.59 -69.66
N PRO A 609 26.73 11.11 -70.01
CA PRO A 609 27.28 9.90 -69.41
C PRO A 609 27.89 10.15 -68.02
N ILE A 610 27.81 9.14 -67.16
CA ILE A 610 28.35 9.11 -65.79
C ILE A 610 29.47 8.07 -65.68
N ALA A 611 30.55 8.41 -64.97
CA ALA A 611 31.68 7.52 -64.70
C ALA A 611 31.87 7.24 -63.20
N ARG A 612 32.49 6.09 -62.89
CA ARG A 612 32.71 5.60 -61.52
C ARG A 612 33.98 6.13 -60.85
N MET A 613 35.02 6.39 -61.63
CA MET A 613 36.38 6.69 -61.18
C MET A 613 37.02 7.76 -62.07
N ASP A 614 37.91 8.55 -61.48
CA ASP A 614 38.49 9.75 -62.10
C ASP A 614 39.82 9.50 -62.85
N ALA A 615 40.45 8.33 -62.71
CA ALA A 615 41.85 8.14 -63.08
C ALA A 615 42.15 8.05 -64.59
N ASP A 616 41.26 7.46 -65.40
CA ASP A 616 41.55 7.15 -66.81
C ASP A 616 40.92 8.15 -67.78
N ILE A 617 39.65 8.52 -67.59
CA ILE A 617 38.96 9.53 -68.44
C ILE A 617 39.72 10.87 -68.48
N ARG A 618 40.42 11.24 -67.39
CA ARG A 618 41.21 12.47 -67.33
C ARG A 618 42.39 12.52 -68.30
N LYS A 619 42.84 11.38 -68.86
CA LYS A 619 43.94 11.32 -69.84
C LYS A 619 43.48 11.55 -71.28
N ASP A 620 42.22 11.23 -71.59
CA ASP A 620 41.68 11.18 -72.96
C ASP A 620 40.60 12.24 -73.24
N MET A 621 40.69 13.40 -72.57
CA MET A 621 39.73 14.51 -72.68
C MET A 621 39.46 14.95 -74.13
N GLU A 622 40.48 14.92 -74.98
CA GLU A 622 40.38 15.34 -76.39
C GLU A 622 39.66 14.29 -77.25
N THR A 623 39.77 13.01 -76.89
CA THR A 623 39.01 11.88 -77.44
C THR A 623 37.55 11.91 -76.98
N VAL A 624 37.29 12.16 -75.69
CA VAL A 624 35.91 12.34 -75.18
C VAL A 624 35.22 13.54 -75.85
N ARG A 625 35.97 14.62 -76.14
CA ARG A 625 35.48 15.76 -76.92
C ARG A 625 35.17 15.39 -78.38
N SER A 626 36.02 14.60 -79.04
CA SER A 626 35.82 14.23 -80.46
C SER A 626 34.60 13.33 -80.67
N LEU A 627 34.17 12.60 -79.64
CA LEU A 627 32.98 11.75 -79.64
C LEU A 627 31.64 12.52 -79.53
N GLY A 628 31.68 13.84 -79.31
CA GLY A 628 30.51 14.72 -79.38
C GLY A 628 29.70 14.88 -78.09
N PHE A 629 30.24 14.49 -76.93
CA PHE A 629 29.58 14.72 -75.64
C PHE A 629 29.68 16.20 -75.23
N SER A 630 28.54 16.83 -74.94
CA SER A 630 28.48 18.22 -74.50
C SER A 630 28.77 18.39 -73.00
N ASN A 631 28.41 17.39 -72.19
CA ASN A 631 28.62 17.35 -70.74
C ASN A 631 28.84 15.91 -70.27
N TRP A 632 29.74 15.68 -69.30
CA TRP A 632 29.91 14.37 -68.63
C TRP A 632 30.35 14.52 -67.17
N PHE A 633 30.16 13.46 -66.37
CA PHE A 633 30.24 13.53 -64.91
C PHE A 633 31.09 12.39 -64.31
N THR A 634 32.13 12.74 -63.54
CA THR A 634 32.93 11.81 -62.73
C THR A 634 32.61 11.95 -61.23
N SER A 635 33.27 11.16 -60.39
CA SER A 635 33.10 11.16 -58.93
C SER A 635 33.44 12.53 -58.31
N GLU A 636 34.45 13.23 -58.82
CA GLU A 636 34.90 14.54 -58.34
C GLU A 636 34.50 15.73 -59.24
N THR A 637 34.40 15.52 -60.55
CA THR A 637 34.39 16.62 -61.54
C THR A 637 33.34 16.45 -62.65
N SER A 638 32.66 17.54 -62.95
CA SER A 638 31.75 17.65 -64.09
C SER A 638 32.40 18.50 -65.18
N PHE A 639 32.29 18.06 -66.42
CA PHE A 639 32.92 18.69 -67.57
C PHE A 639 31.86 19.20 -68.53
N VAL A 640 32.05 20.43 -69.03
CA VAL A 640 31.10 21.14 -69.90
C VAL A 640 31.87 21.71 -71.09
N VAL A 641 31.51 21.32 -72.31
CA VAL A 641 32.10 21.87 -73.54
C VAL A 641 31.37 23.15 -73.94
N ARG A 642 32.10 24.25 -74.13
CA ARG A 642 31.56 25.51 -74.68
C ARG A 642 32.34 25.92 -75.92
N GLY A 643 31.63 26.10 -77.03
CA GLY A 643 32.16 26.72 -78.25
C GLY A 643 31.83 28.21 -78.29
N ALA A 644 32.82 29.05 -78.61
CA ALA A 644 32.63 30.47 -78.90
C ALA A 644 33.71 30.94 -79.90
N TYR A 645 33.31 31.71 -80.92
CA TYR A 645 34.20 32.30 -81.93
C TYR A 645 35.24 31.31 -82.53
N GLY A 646 34.80 30.09 -82.83
CA GLY A 646 35.64 29.05 -83.48
C GLY A 646 36.56 28.26 -82.54
N MET A 647 36.67 28.61 -81.26
CA MET A 647 37.40 27.81 -80.25
C MET A 647 36.43 27.04 -79.35
N THR A 648 36.84 25.84 -78.92
CA THR A 648 36.05 24.96 -78.04
C THR A 648 36.81 24.67 -76.76
N ASN A 649 36.33 25.24 -75.65
CA ASN A 649 36.94 25.10 -74.34
C ASN A 649 36.14 24.10 -73.48
N ILE A 650 36.85 23.26 -72.73
CA ILE A 650 36.27 22.37 -71.72
C ILE A 650 36.36 23.11 -70.37
N ILE A 651 35.23 23.26 -69.69
CA ILE A 651 35.15 23.83 -68.34
C ILE A 651 34.91 22.69 -67.35
N SER A 652 35.82 22.52 -66.39
CA SER A 652 35.67 21.61 -65.27
C SER A 652 35.06 22.32 -64.06
N ASN A 653 34.08 21.69 -63.41
CA ASN A 653 33.45 22.19 -62.18
C ASN A 653 33.39 21.05 -61.15
N SER A 654 33.72 21.34 -59.89
CA SER A 654 33.64 20.37 -58.80
C SER A 654 32.20 19.86 -58.60
N VAL A 655 32.06 18.55 -58.44
CA VAL A 655 30.78 17.91 -58.07
C VAL A 655 30.67 17.89 -56.55
N TYR A 656 29.65 18.52 -56.01
CA TYR A 656 29.35 18.56 -54.57
C TYR A 656 28.46 17.37 -54.17
N PRO A 657 28.53 16.88 -52.90
CA PRO A 657 27.70 15.76 -52.44
C PRO A 657 26.19 15.98 -52.64
N ALA A 658 25.45 14.91 -52.96
CA ALA A 658 24.00 14.96 -53.12
C ALA A 658 23.31 15.44 -51.84
N GLN A 659 22.46 16.46 -51.96
CA GLN A 659 21.74 17.06 -50.83
C GLN A 659 20.31 16.53 -50.70
N LEU A 660 19.74 16.05 -51.81
CA LEU A 660 18.33 15.64 -51.94
C LEU A 660 18.19 14.20 -52.43
N LEU A 661 19.04 13.74 -53.35
CA LEU A 661 19.02 12.36 -53.87
C LEU A 661 19.76 11.35 -52.99
N SER A 662 20.18 11.76 -51.80
CA SER A 662 20.85 10.92 -50.78
C SER A 662 19.90 10.30 -49.74
N TYR A 663 18.59 10.30 -50.03
CA TYR A 663 17.50 9.90 -49.10
C TYR A 663 16.56 8.83 -49.67
N ASP A 664 16.90 8.21 -50.79
CA ASP A 664 16.03 7.22 -51.44
C ASP A 664 16.07 5.85 -50.76
N VAL A 665 14.89 5.25 -50.59
CA VAL A 665 14.65 3.97 -49.92
C VAL A 665 14.28 2.90 -50.95
N ASP A 666 14.82 1.69 -50.76
CA ASP A 666 14.44 0.48 -51.49
C ASP A 666 12.99 0.08 -51.16
N ASN A 667 12.17 -0.03 -52.20
CA ASN A 667 10.78 -0.46 -52.09
C ASN A 667 10.65 -1.98 -51.85
N GLU A 668 11.64 -2.79 -52.23
CA GLU A 668 11.61 -4.24 -51.93
C GLU A 668 11.81 -4.50 -50.44
N GLU A 669 12.80 -3.87 -49.81
CA GLU A 669 13.06 -3.99 -48.36
C GLU A 669 11.82 -3.63 -47.54
N ARG A 670 11.16 -2.50 -47.86
CA ARG A 670 9.89 -2.06 -47.27
C ARG A 670 8.78 -3.12 -47.41
N SER A 671 8.68 -3.76 -48.58
CA SER A 671 7.67 -4.80 -48.86
C SER A 671 7.92 -6.10 -48.08
N ARG A 672 9.20 -6.49 -47.96
CA ARG A 672 9.64 -7.66 -47.17
C ARG A 672 9.31 -7.47 -45.69
N ILE A 673 9.74 -6.35 -45.09
CA ILE A 673 9.45 -6.00 -43.68
C ILE A 673 7.94 -5.98 -43.42
N GLN A 674 7.15 -5.38 -44.31
CA GLN A 674 5.69 -5.35 -44.19
C GLN A 674 5.06 -6.75 -44.24
N THR A 675 5.64 -7.69 -44.98
CA THR A 675 5.17 -9.08 -45.06
C THR A 675 5.47 -9.85 -43.77
N ASP A 676 6.67 -9.72 -43.21
CA ASP A 676 7.04 -10.38 -41.96
C ASP A 676 6.27 -9.80 -40.75
N ILE A 677 6.00 -8.48 -40.72
CA ILE A 677 5.11 -7.86 -39.73
C ILE A 677 3.70 -8.49 -39.75
N ASN A 678 3.17 -8.83 -40.92
CA ASN A 678 1.85 -9.46 -41.02
C ASN A 678 1.91 -10.91 -40.55
N ARG A 679 2.92 -11.67 -40.99
CA ARG A 679 3.16 -13.05 -40.57
C ARG A 679 3.31 -13.21 -39.05
N LEU A 680 4.01 -12.29 -38.39
CA LEU A 680 4.15 -12.30 -36.92
C LEU A 680 2.84 -11.98 -36.20
N LYS A 681 1.99 -11.11 -36.77
CA LYS A 681 0.63 -10.86 -36.23
C LYS A 681 -0.25 -12.11 -36.31
N ASP A 682 -0.21 -12.85 -37.41
CA ASP A 682 -0.97 -14.10 -37.57
C ASP A 682 -0.57 -15.15 -36.53
N ILE A 683 0.75 -15.29 -36.28
CA ILE A 683 1.28 -16.21 -35.25
C ILE A 683 0.89 -15.73 -33.83
N MET A 684 0.98 -14.43 -33.57
CA MET A 684 0.55 -13.84 -32.30
C MET A 684 -0.95 -14.08 -32.03
N GLU A 685 -1.81 -14.02 -33.06
CA GLU A 685 -3.23 -14.30 -32.92
C GLU A 685 -3.53 -15.79 -32.69
N GLN A 686 -2.74 -16.69 -33.28
CA GLN A 686 -2.79 -18.14 -32.99
C GLN A 686 -2.41 -18.46 -31.53
N GLU A 687 -1.36 -17.86 -31.00
CA GLU A 687 -0.98 -18.05 -29.58
C GLU A 687 -1.97 -17.39 -28.60
N ARG A 688 -2.53 -16.22 -28.95
CA ARG A 688 -3.68 -15.64 -28.22
C ARG A 688 -4.92 -16.54 -28.29
N ALA A 689 -5.12 -17.30 -29.37
CA ALA A 689 -6.17 -18.30 -29.45
C ALA A 689 -5.92 -19.52 -28.53
N ARG A 690 -4.67 -19.99 -28.43
CA ARG A 690 -4.25 -21.05 -27.49
C ARG A 690 -4.37 -20.65 -26.02
N MET A 691 -4.13 -19.39 -25.69
CA MET A 691 -4.22 -18.89 -24.30
C MET A 691 -5.66 -18.84 -23.75
N ARG A 692 -6.67 -18.57 -24.61
CA ARG A 692 -8.09 -18.46 -24.20
C ARG A 692 -8.65 -19.68 -23.42
N PRO A 693 -8.53 -20.94 -23.88
CA PRO A 693 -9.02 -22.10 -23.13
C PRO A 693 -8.27 -22.32 -21.81
N ILE A 694 -6.97 -22.04 -21.75
CA ILE A 694 -6.14 -22.16 -20.54
C ILE A 694 -6.60 -21.14 -19.48
N GLN A 695 -6.88 -19.89 -19.88
CA GLN A 695 -7.47 -18.88 -19.01
C GLN A 695 -8.87 -19.28 -18.49
N SER A 696 -9.70 -19.93 -19.32
CA SER A 696 -10.99 -20.48 -18.88
C SER A 696 -10.78 -21.56 -17.81
N GLN A 697 -9.94 -22.58 -18.09
CA GLN A 697 -9.61 -23.66 -17.16
C GLN A 697 -9.09 -23.12 -15.82
N ARG A 698 -8.18 -22.15 -15.85
CA ARG A 698 -7.70 -21.44 -14.66
C ARG A 698 -8.85 -20.78 -13.90
N SER A 699 -9.77 -20.08 -14.57
CA SER A 699 -10.93 -19.47 -13.91
C SER A 699 -11.86 -20.50 -13.25
N ASP A 700 -12.00 -21.69 -13.85
CA ASP A 700 -12.79 -22.80 -13.31
C ASP A 700 -12.07 -23.52 -12.16
N ILE A 701 -10.73 -23.63 -12.18
CA ILE A 701 -9.92 -24.09 -11.04
C ILE A 701 -10.05 -23.09 -9.88
N GLU A 702 -9.87 -21.79 -10.13
CA GLU A 702 -10.02 -20.75 -9.10
C GLU A 702 -11.45 -20.64 -8.54
N ARG A 703 -12.48 -21.01 -9.32
CA ARG A 703 -13.87 -21.11 -8.84
C ARG A 703 -14.06 -22.36 -7.96
N ARG A 704 -13.60 -23.53 -8.41
CA ARG A 704 -13.63 -24.78 -7.63
C ARG A 704 -12.88 -24.63 -6.30
N ARG A 705 -11.69 -24.01 -6.30
CA ARG A 705 -10.89 -23.81 -5.08
C ARG A 705 -11.58 -22.88 -4.09
N ARG A 706 -12.18 -21.76 -4.55
CA ARG A 706 -12.95 -20.84 -3.70
C ARG A 706 -14.10 -21.53 -2.97
N VAL A 707 -14.88 -22.36 -3.67
CA VAL A 707 -15.98 -23.13 -3.05
C VAL A 707 -15.48 -24.08 -1.95
N LEU A 708 -14.32 -24.73 -2.15
CA LEU A 708 -13.72 -25.60 -1.13
C LEU A 708 -13.06 -24.84 0.02
N ASP A 709 -12.38 -23.72 -0.26
CA ASP A 709 -11.81 -22.80 0.75
C ASP A 709 -12.93 -22.25 1.66
N ASP A 710 -14.06 -21.84 1.10
CA ASP A 710 -15.21 -21.31 1.86
C ASP A 710 -15.97 -22.42 2.61
N ARG A 711 -16.18 -23.62 2.03
CA ARG A 711 -16.74 -24.76 2.77
C ARG A 711 -15.84 -25.17 3.95
N LYS A 712 -14.52 -25.14 3.77
CA LYS A 712 -13.53 -25.41 4.84
C LYS A 712 -13.60 -24.37 5.96
N ARG A 713 -13.83 -23.10 5.64
CA ARG A 713 -14.06 -22.02 6.63
C ARG A 713 -15.37 -22.19 7.40
N VAL A 714 -16.47 -22.52 6.71
CA VAL A 714 -17.77 -22.79 7.34
C VAL A 714 -17.66 -23.96 8.33
N LEU A 715 -17.08 -25.09 7.90
CA LEU A 715 -16.85 -26.25 8.77
C LEU A 715 -15.93 -25.92 9.97
N GLN A 716 -14.94 -25.03 9.80
CA GLN A 716 -14.12 -24.54 10.91
C GLN A 716 -14.92 -23.70 11.91
N GLN A 717 -15.78 -22.80 11.43
CA GLN A 717 -16.64 -21.95 12.24
C GLN A 717 -17.68 -22.78 13.00
N GLU A 718 -18.39 -23.69 12.33
CA GLU A 718 -19.33 -24.64 12.94
C GLU A 718 -18.64 -25.43 14.07
N ARG A 719 -17.45 -26.00 13.80
CA ARG A 719 -16.68 -26.76 14.78
C ARG A 719 -16.18 -25.88 15.94
N GLN A 720 -15.91 -24.59 15.71
CA GLN A 720 -15.49 -23.67 16.78
C GLN A 720 -16.67 -23.29 17.68
N VAL A 721 -17.81 -22.89 17.10
CA VAL A 721 -19.05 -22.58 17.84
C VAL A 721 -19.47 -23.75 18.74
N MET A 722 -19.43 -24.98 18.23
CA MET A 722 -19.71 -26.21 19.01
C MET A 722 -18.78 -26.36 20.24
N ASN A 723 -17.50 -26.01 20.12
CA ASN A 723 -16.53 -26.13 21.21
C ASN A 723 -16.66 -25.00 22.24
N ASP A 724 -16.93 -23.78 21.78
CA ASP A 724 -17.10 -22.63 22.68
C ASP A 724 -18.45 -22.69 23.41
N LYS A 725 -19.51 -23.21 22.79
CA LYS A 725 -20.80 -23.48 23.47
C LYS A 725 -20.68 -24.54 24.56
N LYS A 726 -19.88 -25.60 24.32
CA LYS A 726 -19.54 -26.60 25.35
C LYS A 726 -18.85 -25.98 26.58
N ARG A 727 -17.97 -24.99 26.37
CA ARG A 727 -17.29 -24.25 27.45
C ARG A 727 -18.24 -23.35 28.22
N GLU A 728 -19.14 -22.65 27.53
CA GLU A 728 -20.16 -21.80 28.15
C GLU A 728 -21.06 -22.60 29.11
N LEU A 729 -21.63 -23.71 28.64
CA LEU A 729 -22.51 -24.58 29.43
C LEU A 729 -21.85 -25.04 30.75
N GLN A 730 -20.58 -25.42 30.68
CA GLN A 730 -19.80 -25.84 31.85
C GLN A 730 -19.50 -24.70 32.84
N MET A 731 -19.34 -23.45 32.36
CA MET A 731 -19.14 -22.29 33.23
C MET A 731 -20.43 -21.82 33.92
N VAL A 732 -21.57 -21.82 33.21
CA VAL A 732 -22.87 -21.42 33.79
C VAL A 732 -23.29 -22.40 34.90
N ARG A 733 -23.08 -23.72 34.69
CA ARG A 733 -23.36 -24.76 35.70
C ARG A 733 -22.71 -24.46 37.06
N ASN A 734 -21.39 -24.23 37.08
CA ASN A 734 -20.62 -24.01 38.31
C ASN A 734 -21.10 -22.77 39.09
N ARG A 735 -21.63 -21.76 38.38
CA ARG A 735 -22.20 -20.54 38.98
C ARG A 735 -23.58 -20.79 39.61
N LEU A 736 -24.39 -21.64 38.98
CA LEU A 736 -25.73 -22.03 39.43
C LEU A 736 -25.66 -22.83 40.74
N GLU A 737 -24.75 -23.82 40.82
CA GLU A 737 -24.50 -24.61 42.03
C GLU A 737 -24.08 -23.73 43.23
N SER A 738 -23.28 -22.67 42.98
CA SER A 738 -22.90 -21.68 44.00
C SER A 738 -24.07 -20.84 44.50
N LEU A 739 -24.89 -20.27 43.61
CA LEU A 739 -26.04 -19.42 43.96
C LEU A 739 -27.08 -20.18 44.79
N ALA A 740 -27.38 -21.43 44.44
CA ALA A 740 -28.35 -22.26 45.16
C ALA A 740 -27.98 -22.45 46.64
N SER A 741 -26.68 -22.54 46.96
CA SER A 741 -26.20 -22.70 48.34
C SER A 741 -26.42 -21.46 49.22
N GLN A 742 -26.40 -20.27 48.63
CA GLN A 742 -26.58 -19.00 49.35
C GLN A 742 -28.05 -18.71 49.63
N LEU A 743 -28.92 -18.98 48.65
CA LEU A 743 -30.35 -18.73 48.74
C LEU A 743 -31.02 -19.45 49.92
N LYS A 744 -30.72 -20.75 50.08
CA LYS A 744 -31.37 -21.60 51.09
C LYS A 744 -31.27 -21.02 52.51
N ARG A 745 -30.08 -20.50 52.87
CA ARG A 745 -29.83 -19.83 54.17
C ARG A 745 -30.68 -18.59 54.42
N LYS A 746 -31.18 -17.91 53.36
CA LYS A 746 -31.95 -16.66 53.49
C LYS A 746 -33.47 -16.86 53.41
N GLN A 747 -33.94 -17.92 52.78
CA GLN A 747 -35.35 -18.30 52.80
C GLN A 747 -35.80 -18.67 54.24
N GLU A 748 -34.95 -19.38 54.98
CA GLU A 748 -35.19 -19.76 56.40
C GLU A 748 -35.37 -18.54 57.32
N GLU A 749 -34.64 -17.44 57.08
CA GLU A 749 -34.81 -16.16 57.81
C GLU A 749 -36.11 -15.40 57.47
N SER A 750 -36.77 -15.71 56.35
CA SER A 750 -37.98 -14.99 55.90
C SER A 750 -39.26 -15.53 56.57
N GLN A 751 -39.40 -16.85 56.67
CA GLN A 751 -40.65 -17.49 57.05
C GLN A 751 -41.14 -17.11 58.46
N ALA A 752 -40.20 -16.96 59.41
CA ALA A 752 -40.49 -16.55 60.80
C ALA A 752 -40.99 -15.09 60.95
N ARG A 753 -41.11 -14.32 59.86
CA ARG A 753 -41.65 -12.95 59.86
C ARG A 753 -43.10 -12.90 59.33
N ASP A 754 -43.45 -13.73 58.35
CA ASP A 754 -44.76 -13.67 57.69
C ASP A 754 -45.92 -14.06 58.64
N GLU A 755 -45.69 -14.95 59.61
CA GLU A 755 -46.69 -15.31 60.65
C GLU A 755 -47.18 -14.11 61.47
N LYS A 756 -46.34 -13.07 61.67
CA LYS A 756 -46.73 -11.86 62.41
C LYS A 756 -47.56 -10.90 61.58
N LEU A 757 -47.50 -11.00 60.25
CA LEU A 757 -48.24 -10.12 59.34
C LEU A 757 -49.73 -10.52 59.25
N SER A 758 -50.02 -11.82 59.30
CA SER A 758 -51.38 -12.38 59.16
C SER A 758 -52.41 -11.71 60.08
N LYS A 759 -52.05 -11.46 61.35
CA LYS A 759 -52.94 -10.88 62.37
C LYS A 759 -53.38 -9.43 62.07
N PHE A 760 -52.66 -8.69 61.22
CA PHE A 760 -53.08 -7.35 60.79
C PHE A 760 -54.15 -7.38 59.68
N ASP A 761 -54.23 -8.45 58.89
CA ASP A 761 -55.18 -8.51 57.77
C ASP A 761 -56.61 -8.84 58.21
N GLU A 762 -56.77 -9.53 59.34
CA GLU A 762 -58.07 -9.79 59.97
C GLU A 762 -58.78 -8.47 60.35
N GLU A 763 -58.10 -7.55 61.04
CA GLU A 763 -58.64 -6.22 61.43
C GLU A 763 -59.10 -5.40 60.20
N VAL A 764 -58.31 -5.41 59.14
CA VAL A 764 -58.61 -4.68 57.89
C VAL A 764 -59.80 -5.30 57.15
N SER A 765 -60.01 -6.61 57.25
CA SER A 765 -61.13 -7.31 56.63
C SER A 765 -62.49 -6.87 57.21
N ALA A 766 -62.54 -6.60 58.52
CA ALA A 766 -63.77 -6.23 59.22
C ALA A 766 -64.35 -4.91 58.72
N LYS A 767 -63.51 -3.85 58.63
CA LYS A 767 -63.95 -2.53 58.13
C LYS A 767 -64.39 -2.55 56.66
N ARG A 768 -63.87 -3.48 55.84
CA ARG A 768 -64.30 -3.62 54.43
C ARG A 768 -65.75 -4.09 54.27
N LYS A 769 -66.31 -4.84 55.22
CA LYS A 769 -67.72 -5.28 55.14
C LYS A 769 -68.69 -4.10 55.25
N GLN A 770 -68.47 -3.18 56.18
CA GLN A 770 -69.30 -1.97 56.34
C GLN A 770 -69.31 -1.07 55.09
N ARG A 771 -68.20 -1.03 54.33
CA ARG A 771 -68.14 -0.30 53.05
C ARG A 771 -69.08 -0.88 51.98
N PHE A 772 -69.39 -2.17 52.02
CA PHE A 772 -70.24 -2.81 51.01
C PHE A 772 -71.71 -2.44 51.16
N GLU A 773 -72.21 -2.28 52.39
CA GLU A 773 -73.61 -1.99 52.68
C GLU A 773 -74.04 -0.63 52.12
N TYR A 774 -73.20 0.41 52.27
CA TYR A 774 -73.47 1.75 51.70
C TYR A 774 -73.46 1.79 50.16
N ILE A 775 -72.76 0.88 49.48
CA ILE A 775 -72.75 0.83 48.00
C ILE A 775 -74.13 0.37 47.48
N LEU A 776 -74.80 -0.52 48.21
CA LEU A 776 -76.13 -1.03 47.83
C LEU A 776 -77.20 0.07 47.86
N GLU A 777 -77.10 1.01 48.81
CA GLU A 777 -78.02 2.16 48.91
C GLU A 777 -77.95 3.07 47.68
N VAL A 778 -76.74 3.33 47.17
CA VAL A 778 -76.48 4.19 46.00
C VAL A 778 -77.10 3.64 44.72
N ASP A 779 -77.06 2.34 44.49
CA ASP A 779 -77.51 1.75 43.22
C ASP A 779 -79.03 1.82 43.05
N THR A 780 -79.79 1.52 44.11
CA THR A 780 -81.27 1.55 44.09
C THR A 780 -81.84 2.92 43.70
N LEU A 781 -81.14 4.01 44.05
CA LEU A 781 -81.55 5.38 43.76
C LEU A 781 -81.33 5.79 42.29
N ARG A 782 -80.49 5.07 41.53
CA ARG A 782 -80.29 5.36 40.09
C ARG A 782 -81.43 4.83 39.23
N SER A 783 -81.90 3.62 39.52
CA SER A 783 -82.92 2.90 38.72
C SER A 783 -84.23 3.67 38.58
N LEU A 784 -84.59 4.47 39.59
CA LEU A 784 -85.85 5.23 39.62
C LEU A 784 -85.88 6.39 38.61
N ASN A 785 -84.74 7.03 38.34
CA ASN A 785 -84.68 8.23 37.47
C ASN A 785 -84.85 7.90 35.98
N ALA A 786 -84.55 6.68 35.55
CA ALA A 786 -84.49 6.31 34.12
C ALA A 786 -85.88 6.26 33.43
N VAL A 787 -86.96 6.04 34.19
CA VAL A 787 -88.30 5.77 33.62
C VAL A 787 -89.06 7.05 33.24
N LEU A 788 -88.80 8.18 33.90
CA LEU A 788 -89.65 9.38 33.80
C LEU A 788 -89.44 10.23 32.52
N PHE A 789 -88.30 10.12 31.85
CA PHE A 789 -87.91 11.07 30.79
C PHE A 789 -88.11 10.58 29.34
N HIS A 790 -88.33 9.29 29.11
CA HIS A 790 -88.26 8.74 27.74
C HIS A 790 -89.40 9.22 26.83
N THR A 791 -90.60 9.44 27.38
CA THR A 791 -91.83 9.73 26.63
C THR A 791 -91.84 11.11 25.95
N GLN A 792 -91.16 12.11 26.51
CA GLN A 792 -91.23 13.50 26.02
C GLN A 792 -90.43 13.73 24.72
N VAL A 793 -89.39 12.92 24.46
CA VAL A 793 -88.48 13.13 23.32
C VAL A 793 -89.16 12.83 21.98
N VAL A 794 -90.05 11.84 21.94
CA VAL A 794 -90.67 11.33 20.70
C VAL A 794 -91.61 12.34 20.04
N HIS A 795 -92.33 13.14 20.83
CA HIS A 795 -93.29 14.13 20.31
C HIS A 795 -92.59 15.20 19.46
N ALA A 796 -91.38 15.60 19.82
CA ALA A 796 -90.65 16.69 19.17
C ALA A 796 -90.12 16.34 17.76
N GLU A 797 -90.18 15.08 17.33
CA GLU A 797 -89.68 14.68 16.01
C GLU A 797 -90.73 14.85 14.89
N LEU A 798 -92.03 14.71 15.22
CA LEU A 798 -93.12 14.79 14.23
C LEU A 798 -93.28 16.21 13.66
N SER A 799 -93.24 17.22 14.52
CA SER A 799 -93.41 18.64 14.12
C SER A 799 -92.31 19.16 13.19
N VAL A 800 -91.15 18.49 13.11
CA VAL A 800 -90.08 18.83 12.15
C VAL A 800 -90.49 18.49 10.71
N MET A 801 -91.42 17.55 10.51
CA MET A 801 -91.79 17.05 9.18
C MET A 801 -92.65 18.05 8.40
N GLU A 802 -93.71 18.59 9.02
CA GLU A 802 -94.71 19.46 8.38
C GLU A 802 -94.09 20.72 7.76
N ALA A 803 -93.15 21.35 8.48
CA ALA A 803 -92.49 22.58 8.06
C ALA A 803 -91.60 22.44 6.80
N ASN A 804 -91.35 21.23 6.28
CA ASN A 804 -90.61 21.06 5.02
C ASN A 804 -91.47 21.34 3.78
N CYS A 805 -92.79 21.10 3.83
CA CYS A 805 -93.65 21.19 2.65
C CYS A 805 -93.87 22.65 2.22
N GLU A 806 -94.04 23.56 3.18
CA GLU A 806 -94.28 24.98 2.92
C GLU A 806 -93.08 25.69 2.27
N LEU A 807 -91.87 25.19 2.52
CA LEU A 807 -90.62 25.64 1.89
C LEU A 807 -90.56 25.36 0.38
N GLU A 808 -91.30 24.38 -0.14
CA GLU A 808 -91.19 23.99 -1.56
C GLU A 808 -91.98 24.93 -2.46
N ALA A 809 -93.22 25.26 -2.08
CA ALA A 809 -94.10 26.18 -2.82
C ALA A 809 -93.51 27.60 -2.99
N ALA A 810 -92.69 28.05 -2.02
CA ALA A 810 -92.02 29.34 -2.10
C ALA A 810 -90.86 29.39 -3.13
N ARG A 811 -90.45 28.26 -3.72
CA ARG A 811 -89.31 28.21 -4.66
C ARG A 811 -89.67 28.61 -6.09
N GLU A 812 -90.85 28.23 -6.61
CA GLU A 812 -91.20 28.45 -8.03
C GLU A 812 -91.25 29.95 -8.39
N VAL A 813 -91.85 30.78 -7.53
CA VAL A 813 -92.00 32.23 -7.77
C VAL A 813 -90.64 32.93 -7.89
N CYS A 814 -89.62 32.41 -7.19
CA CYS A 814 -88.24 32.89 -7.25
C CYS A 814 -87.62 32.70 -8.65
N GLN A 815 -87.84 31.53 -9.25
CA GLN A 815 -87.19 31.11 -10.50
C GLN A 815 -87.56 32.00 -11.71
N ARG A 816 -88.77 32.58 -11.74
CA ARG A 816 -89.19 33.45 -12.85
C ARG A 816 -88.43 34.78 -12.86
N LEU A 817 -88.27 35.41 -11.69
CA LEU A 817 -87.55 36.69 -11.56
C LEU A 817 -86.03 36.51 -11.68
N GLU A 818 -85.51 35.33 -11.33
CA GLU A 818 -84.13 34.94 -11.61
C GLU A 818 -83.82 34.91 -13.12
N ALA A 819 -84.80 34.64 -13.99
CA ALA A 819 -84.60 34.61 -15.45
C ALA A 819 -84.44 36.01 -16.08
N GLU A 820 -85.15 37.02 -15.59
CA GLU A 820 -85.03 38.40 -16.08
C GLU A 820 -83.71 39.04 -15.59
N LEU A 821 -83.33 38.78 -14.34
CA LEU A 821 -82.02 39.13 -13.80
C LEU A 821 -80.88 38.55 -14.66
N LYS A 822 -81.01 37.28 -15.07
CA LYS A 822 -80.01 36.57 -15.88
C LYS A 822 -79.72 37.23 -17.22
N ALA A 823 -80.75 37.73 -17.93
CA ALA A 823 -80.54 38.41 -19.22
C ALA A 823 -79.72 39.72 -19.09
N ALA A 824 -79.88 40.44 -17.97
CA ALA A 824 -79.05 41.60 -17.65
C ALA A 824 -77.64 41.18 -17.19
N GLU A 825 -77.51 40.07 -16.45
CA GLU A 825 -76.23 39.47 -16.10
C GLU A 825 -75.45 38.98 -17.34
N ASP A 826 -76.11 38.50 -18.40
CA ASP A 826 -75.47 38.03 -19.64
C ASP A 826 -74.82 39.17 -20.46
N MET A 827 -75.48 40.33 -20.60
CA MET A 827 -74.85 41.51 -21.24
C MET A 827 -73.67 42.06 -20.42
N LEU A 828 -73.80 42.03 -19.09
CA LEU A 828 -72.70 42.33 -18.18
C LEU A 828 -71.60 41.25 -18.26
N SER A 829 -71.94 40.00 -18.60
CA SER A 829 -71.03 38.88 -18.78
C SER A 829 -70.16 39.03 -20.03
N ASP A 830 -70.69 39.54 -21.16
CA ASP A 830 -69.87 39.80 -22.36
C ASP A 830 -68.84 40.92 -22.14
N VAL A 831 -69.23 42.07 -21.58
CA VAL A 831 -68.27 43.14 -21.26
C VAL A 831 -67.26 42.66 -20.21
N ARG A 832 -67.68 41.83 -19.25
CA ARG A 832 -66.77 41.13 -18.34
C ARG A 832 -65.88 40.12 -19.04
N ALA A 833 -66.34 39.41 -20.06
CA ALA A 833 -65.53 38.47 -20.83
C ALA A 833 -64.47 39.22 -21.65
N ARG A 834 -64.84 40.33 -22.31
CA ARG A 834 -63.89 41.22 -23.00
C ARG A 834 -62.88 41.83 -22.02
N ARG A 835 -63.31 42.36 -20.87
CA ARG A 835 -62.39 42.81 -19.79
C ARG A 835 -61.53 41.64 -19.28
N LYS A 836 -62.10 40.45 -19.07
CA LYS A 836 -61.38 39.26 -18.57
C LYS A 836 -60.31 38.82 -19.55
N VAL A 837 -60.56 38.83 -20.86
CA VAL A 837 -59.55 38.57 -21.90
C VAL A 837 -58.49 39.67 -21.95
N GLY A 838 -58.86 40.95 -21.79
CA GLY A 838 -57.90 42.05 -21.67
C GLY A 838 -57.02 41.94 -20.42
N GLU A 839 -57.63 41.63 -19.27
CA GLU A 839 -56.93 41.34 -18.03
C GLU A 839 -56.13 40.04 -18.08
N GLU A 840 -56.55 39.02 -18.82
CA GLU A 840 -55.79 37.77 -19.01
C GLU A 840 -54.61 38.02 -19.92
N ARG A 841 -54.73 38.84 -20.97
CA ARG A 841 -53.58 39.32 -21.76
C ARG A 841 -52.62 40.15 -20.90
N PHE A 842 -53.13 41.02 -20.04
CA PHE A 842 -52.30 41.77 -19.08
C PHE A 842 -51.69 40.88 -17.99
N LYS A 843 -52.43 39.90 -17.44
CA LYS A 843 -51.95 38.92 -16.44
C LYS A 843 -50.95 37.94 -17.04
N THR A 844 -51.08 37.60 -18.32
CA THR A 844 -50.09 36.80 -19.06
C THR A 844 -48.85 37.62 -19.37
N ALA A 845 -48.96 38.83 -19.92
CA ALA A 845 -47.80 39.69 -20.15
C ALA A 845 -47.09 40.11 -18.85
N ARG A 846 -47.87 40.35 -17.77
CA ARG A 846 -47.35 40.55 -16.42
C ARG A 846 -46.73 39.26 -15.87
N GLY A 847 -47.40 38.12 -15.98
CA GLY A 847 -46.92 36.84 -15.46
C GLY A 847 -45.68 36.35 -16.21
N GLU A 848 -45.54 36.66 -17.49
CA GLU A 848 -44.34 36.46 -18.29
C GLU A 848 -43.22 37.42 -17.88
N CYS A 849 -43.53 38.71 -17.66
CA CYS A 849 -42.57 39.68 -17.14
C CYS A 849 -42.09 39.34 -15.72
N ASP A 850 -43.00 39.01 -14.80
CA ASP A 850 -42.73 38.62 -13.43
C ASP A 850 -41.98 37.26 -13.41
N ARG A 851 -42.36 36.29 -14.27
CA ARG A 851 -41.60 35.04 -14.49
C ARG A 851 -40.20 35.29 -15.05
N LEU A 852 -40.01 36.24 -15.97
CA LEU A 852 -38.69 36.60 -16.49
C LEU A 852 -37.86 37.35 -15.45
N LYS A 853 -38.46 38.19 -14.61
CA LYS A 853 -37.80 38.80 -13.44
C LYS A 853 -37.36 37.74 -12.43
N ASP A 854 -38.21 36.76 -12.14
CA ASP A 854 -37.89 35.71 -11.17
C ASP A 854 -36.92 34.67 -11.76
N LEU A 855 -36.99 34.37 -13.05
CA LEU A 855 -35.98 33.55 -13.75
C LEU A 855 -34.62 34.26 -13.82
N PHE A 856 -34.59 35.58 -13.99
CA PHE A 856 -33.36 36.39 -13.89
C PHE A 856 -32.83 36.37 -12.45
N LYS A 857 -33.66 36.63 -11.43
CA LYS A 857 -33.23 36.50 -10.01
C LYS A 857 -32.70 35.10 -9.67
N GLN A 858 -33.37 34.04 -10.14
CA GLN A 858 -32.99 32.65 -9.87
C GLN A 858 -31.68 32.23 -10.55
N LYS A 859 -31.35 32.79 -11.72
CA LYS A 859 -30.14 32.42 -12.47
C LYS A 859 -28.97 33.41 -12.32
N ASP A 860 -29.27 34.68 -12.07
CA ASP A 860 -28.32 35.80 -12.13
C ASP A 860 -28.22 36.57 -10.79
N GLY A 861 -28.91 36.11 -9.74
CA GLY A 861 -28.88 36.68 -8.39
C GLY A 861 -29.66 37.98 -8.21
N GLY A 862 -29.93 38.71 -9.29
CA GLY A 862 -30.61 40.00 -9.28
C GLY A 862 -30.02 40.95 -10.31
N LEU A 863 -30.58 42.16 -10.36
CA LEU A 863 -30.11 43.25 -11.23
C LEU A 863 -29.07 44.09 -10.47
N ASN A 864 -27.94 44.36 -11.12
CA ASN A 864 -26.92 45.28 -10.62
C ASN A 864 -27.39 46.75 -10.76
N GLN A 865 -26.75 47.68 -10.05
CA GLN A 865 -27.16 49.10 -10.04
C GLN A 865 -27.21 49.71 -11.46
N GLU A 866 -26.25 49.37 -12.33
CA GLU A 866 -26.22 49.82 -13.72
C GLU A 866 -27.39 49.23 -14.54
N GLU A 867 -27.65 47.93 -14.42
CA GLU A 867 -28.79 47.23 -15.05
C GLU A 867 -30.15 47.81 -14.58
N ILE A 868 -30.22 48.28 -13.32
CA ILE A 868 -31.39 48.98 -12.74
C ILE A 868 -31.56 50.38 -13.32
N ASP A 869 -30.49 51.16 -13.45
CA ASP A 869 -30.56 52.55 -13.91
C ASP A 869 -30.73 52.66 -15.44
N GLU A 870 -30.23 51.68 -16.21
CA GLU A 870 -30.57 51.52 -17.63
C GLU A 870 -32.06 51.16 -17.82
N MET A 871 -32.60 50.24 -17.00
CA MET A 871 -34.03 49.88 -17.02
C MET A 871 -34.93 51.10 -16.73
N LYS A 872 -34.56 51.96 -15.77
CA LYS A 872 -35.32 53.21 -15.47
C LYS A 872 -35.33 54.19 -16.64
N ARG A 873 -34.22 54.32 -17.39
CA ARG A 873 -34.16 55.20 -18.57
C ARG A 873 -35.14 54.76 -19.66
N LEU A 874 -35.22 53.45 -19.90
CA LEU A 874 -36.14 52.86 -20.88
C LEU A 874 -37.61 52.93 -20.43
N GLU A 875 -37.91 52.75 -19.13
CA GLU A 875 -39.27 52.96 -18.61
C GLU A 875 -39.72 54.45 -18.73
N ALA A 876 -38.79 55.41 -18.62
CA ALA A 876 -39.09 56.85 -18.63
C ALA A 876 -39.39 57.44 -20.03
N ASN A 877 -38.75 56.97 -21.10
CA ASN A 877 -38.93 57.50 -22.46
C ASN A 877 -40.25 57.04 -23.16
N SER A 878 -41.07 56.24 -22.49
CA SER A 878 -42.15 55.42 -23.06
C SER A 878 -43.39 56.17 -23.60
N GLN A 879 -43.32 57.49 -23.82
CA GLN A 879 -44.39 58.27 -24.47
C GLN A 879 -44.27 58.35 -26.01
N ASN A 880 -43.10 58.07 -26.59
CA ASN A 880 -42.89 58.04 -28.05
C ASN A 880 -42.70 56.59 -28.56
N TYR A 881 -43.34 56.26 -29.68
CA TYR A 881 -43.34 54.91 -30.26
C TYR A 881 -42.12 54.67 -31.17
N THR A 882 -41.00 54.21 -30.60
CA THR A 882 -39.81 53.78 -31.39
C THR A 882 -39.06 52.56 -30.82
N ASP A 883 -39.12 52.30 -29.52
CA ASP A 883 -38.08 51.56 -28.78
C ASP A 883 -38.24 50.01 -28.72
N LEU A 884 -39.01 49.40 -29.63
CA LEU A 884 -39.18 47.94 -29.68
C LEU A 884 -38.29 47.26 -30.74
N SER A 885 -37.77 48.01 -31.72
CA SER A 885 -36.87 47.47 -32.76
C SER A 885 -35.44 47.32 -32.25
N GLU A 886 -34.88 48.36 -31.66
CA GLU A 886 -33.46 48.38 -31.24
C GLU A 886 -33.15 47.26 -30.22
N VAL A 887 -34.08 47.00 -29.29
CA VAL A 887 -34.00 45.87 -28.35
C VAL A 887 -34.06 44.51 -29.07
N GLN A 888 -34.77 44.38 -30.20
CA GLN A 888 -34.80 43.15 -31.00
C GLN A 888 -33.51 42.96 -31.80
N ASP A 889 -32.93 44.03 -32.35
CA ASP A 889 -31.66 43.98 -33.08
C ASP A 889 -30.48 43.63 -32.16
N LEU A 890 -30.43 44.21 -30.95
CA LEU A 890 -29.47 43.84 -29.90
C LEU A 890 -29.66 42.38 -29.44
N LEU A 891 -30.91 41.90 -29.33
CA LEU A 891 -31.20 40.49 -29.06
C LEU A 891 -30.72 39.56 -30.18
N ALA A 892 -30.85 39.95 -31.44
CA ALA A 892 -30.35 39.19 -32.58
C ALA A 892 -28.81 39.10 -32.56
N GLN A 893 -28.13 40.21 -32.28
CA GLN A 893 -26.66 40.25 -32.17
C GLN A 893 -26.14 39.32 -31.06
N GLN A 894 -26.70 39.41 -29.84
CA GLN A 894 -26.28 38.54 -28.73
C GLN A 894 -26.62 37.06 -28.99
N LYS A 895 -27.72 36.77 -29.69
CA LYS A 895 -28.07 35.40 -30.12
C LYS A 895 -27.06 34.83 -31.12
N ALA A 896 -26.51 35.64 -32.02
CA ALA A 896 -25.42 35.21 -32.91
C ALA A 896 -24.14 34.87 -32.12
N THR A 897 -23.73 35.71 -31.15
CA THR A 897 -22.56 35.44 -30.30
C THR A 897 -22.71 34.13 -29.51
N VAL A 898 -23.88 33.88 -28.93
CA VAL A 898 -24.17 32.63 -28.20
C VAL A 898 -24.21 31.41 -29.14
N ALA A 899 -24.64 31.57 -30.39
CA ALA A 899 -24.73 30.48 -31.36
C ALA A 899 -23.36 29.99 -31.88
N LEU A 900 -22.34 30.85 -31.89
CA LEU A 900 -20.98 30.49 -32.31
C LEU A 900 -20.29 29.55 -31.29
N ASN A 901 -20.42 29.83 -29.99
CA ASN A 901 -19.75 29.08 -28.91
C ASN A 901 -20.56 27.84 -28.50
N ARG A 902 -20.97 27.01 -29.47
CA ARG A 902 -22.09 26.07 -29.29
C ARG A 902 -21.78 24.81 -28.47
N ASN A 903 -20.52 24.39 -28.37
CA ASN A 903 -20.12 23.00 -28.07
C ASN A 903 -19.43 22.73 -26.70
N ASP A 904 -19.47 23.66 -25.73
CA ASP A 904 -18.85 23.43 -24.41
C ASP A 904 -19.90 23.22 -23.30
N ASP A 905 -19.75 22.10 -22.58
CA ASP A 905 -20.65 21.64 -21.51
C ASP A 905 -20.19 22.14 -20.13
N GLY A 906 -21.14 22.49 -19.26
CA GLY A 906 -20.86 22.94 -17.89
C GLY A 906 -20.18 21.88 -17.00
N ALA A 907 -20.29 20.60 -17.37
CA ALA A 907 -19.55 19.51 -16.74
C ALA A 907 -18.02 19.66 -16.85
N ILE A 908 -17.52 20.39 -17.86
CA ILE A 908 -16.08 20.66 -18.04
C ILE A 908 -15.58 21.62 -16.96
N VAL A 909 -16.40 22.60 -16.56
CA VAL A 909 -16.07 23.55 -15.48
C VAL A 909 -16.06 22.85 -14.13
N GLN A 910 -17.07 22.02 -13.85
CA GLN A 910 -17.12 21.20 -12.63
C GLN A 910 -15.90 20.27 -12.53
N GLN A 911 -15.53 19.61 -13.62
CA GLN A 911 -14.33 18.76 -13.67
C GLN A 911 -13.01 19.53 -13.58
N TYR A 912 -12.98 20.82 -13.88
CA TYR A 912 -11.80 21.67 -13.71
C TYR A 912 -11.67 22.12 -12.25
N GLU A 913 -12.76 22.60 -11.65
CA GLU A 913 -12.82 23.08 -10.26
C GLU A 913 -12.64 21.93 -9.25
N GLU A 914 -13.19 20.74 -9.53
CA GLU A 914 -12.91 19.52 -8.76
C GLU A 914 -11.43 19.10 -8.86
N ARG A 915 -10.80 19.26 -10.02
CA ARG A 915 -9.36 18.97 -10.20
C ARG A 915 -8.45 20.02 -9.60
N GLU A 916 -8.80 21.31 -9.63
CA GLU A 916 -8.06 22.35 -8.91
C GLU A 916 -8.02 22.03 -7.41
N ARG A 917 -9.17 21.69 -6.83
CA ARG A 917 -9.26 21.25 -5.43
C ARG A 917 -8.41 20.01 -5.15
N LEU A 918 -8.43 18.99 -6.03
CA LEU A 918 -7.59 17.80 -5.88
C LEU A 918 -6.08 18.12 -6.03
N ILE A 919 -5.72 19.17 -6.78
CA ILE A 919 -4.35 19.68 -6.89
C ILE A 919 -3.97 20.43 -5.60
N GLU A 920 -4.85 21.25 -5.01
CA GLU A 920 -4.60 21.91 -3.71
C GLU A 920 -4.44 20.89 -2.58
N GLU A 921 -5.39 19.96 -2.44
CA GLU A 921 -5.34 18.88 -1.44
C GLU A 921 -4.10 17.99 -1.66
N GLY A 922 -3.74 17.68 -2.90
CA GLY A 922 -2.52 16.96 -3.24
C GLY A 922 -1.23 17.72 -2.92
N VAL A 923 -1.18 19.04 -3.14
CA VAL A 923 -0.04 19.90 -2.78
C VAL A 923 0.14 19.95 -1.25
N GLY A 924 -0.95 20.00 -0.48
CA GLY A 924 -0.91 19.86 0.97
C GLY A 924 -0.29 18.53 1.40
N ARG A 925 -0.82 17.40 0.89
CA ARG A 925 -0.27 16.06 1.19
C ARG A 925 1.19 15.90 0.76
N LEU A 926 1.60 16.54 -0.34
CA LEU A 926 3.00 16.53 -0.77
C LEU A 926 3.88 17.28 0.23
N ALA A 927 3.47 18.46 0.68
CA ALA A 927 4.21 19.24 1.67
C ALA A 927 4.33 18.49 3.01
N ASP A 928 3.26 17.83 3.47
CA ASP A 928 3.28 16.99 4.67
C ASP A 928 4.26 15.81 4.52
N LYS A 929 4.22 15.09 3.40
CA LYS A 929 5.14 13.99 3.09
C LYS A 929 6.60 14.46 3.01
N GLU A 930 6.86 15.60 2.38
CA GLU A 930 8.19 16.19 2.27
C GLU A 930 8.73 16.68 3.63
N ALA A 931 7.87 17.21 4.50
CA ALA A 931 8.22 17.57 5.87
C ALA A 931 8.57 16.33 6.72
N VAL A 932 7.77 15.26 6.65
CA VAL A 932 8.07 13.98 7.32
C VAL A 932 9.38 13.37 6.82
N LEU A 933 9.63 13.39 5.51
CA LEU A 933 10.89 12.94 4.92
C LEU A 933 12.09 13.79 5.37
N ALA A 934 11.92 15.11 5.47
CA ALA A 934 12.97 16.01 5.95
C ALA A 934 13.30 15.76 7.44
N GLN A 935 12.29 15.60 8.29
CA GLN A 935 12.49 15.23 9.70
C GLN A 935 13.20 13.88 9.81
N HIS A 936 12.75 12.86 9.08
CA HIS A 936 13.35 11.52 9.14
C HIS A 936 14.83 11.52 8.70
N LYS A 937 15.21 12.35 7.73
CA LYS A 937 16.62 12.54 7.32
C LYS A 937 17.45 13.18 8.44
N ASN A 938 16.91 14.15 9.17
CA ASN A 938 17.59 14.76 10.31
C ASN A 938 17.80 13.74 11.44
N ASP A 939 16.73 13.02 11.84
CA ASP A 939 16.78 11.98 12.87
C ASP A 939 17.83 10.89 12.53
N MET A 940 17.93 10.49 11.25
CA MET A 940 18.94 9.54 10.78
C MET A 940 20.37 10.12 10.87
N GLN A 941 20.54 11.39 10.51
CA GLN A 941 21.83 12.07 10.51
C GLN A 941 22.37 12.25 11.94
N GLU A 942 21.52 12.55 12.93
CA GLU A 942 21.93 12.61 14.35
C GLU A 942 22.49 11.27 14.87
N ILE A 943 21.88 10.14 14.47
CA ILE A 943 22.35 8.79 14.86
C ILE A 943 23.66 8.46 14.15
N LYS A 944 23.78 8.82 12.86
CA LYS A 944 24.99 8.63 12.06
C LYS A 944 26.19 9.37 12.66
N ASP A 945 26.00 10.62 13.07
CA ASP A 945 27.06 11.45 13.65
C ASP A 945 27.50 10.98 15.06
N GLN A 946 26.65 10.21 15.76
CA GLN A 946 27.04 9.49 16.98
C GLN A 946 27.75 8.15 16.69
N TRP A 947 27.25 7.39 15.72
CA TRP A 947 27.71 6.03 15.41
C TRP A 947 29.04 5.99 14.64
N VAL A 948 29.18 6.78 13.56
CA VAL A 948 30.35 6.73 12.67
C VAL A 948 31.67 7.01 13.39
N PRO A 949 31.79 8.02 14.29
CA PRO A 949 33.03 8.25 15.03
C PRO A 949 33.37 7.12 16.00
N GLN A 950 32.37 6.51 16.63
CA GLN A 950 32.58 5.42 17.58
C GLN A 950 33.01 4.12 16.90
N ILE A 951 32.38 3.74 15.78
CA ILE A 951 32.77 2.52 15.06
C ILE A 951 34.15 2.66 14.40
N LYS A 952 34.49 3.83 13.85
CA LYS A 952 35.85 4.11 13.36
C LYS A 952 36.87 3.96 14.48
N LYS A 953 36.69 4.66 15.61
CA LYS A 953 37.56 4.54 16.79
C LYS A 953 37.72 3.09 17.30
N LEU A 954 36.67 2.28 17.28
CA LEU A 954 36.76 0.86 17.66
C LEU A 954 37.63 0.07 16.68
N VAL A 955 37.41 0.22 15.37
CA VAL A 955 38.17 -0.50 14.34
C VAL A 955 39.61 0.00 14.25
N ASP A 956 39.87 1.29 14.44
CA ASP A 956 41.21 1.87 14.52
C ASP A 956 42.00 1.28 15.70
N ASN A 957 41.39 1.20 16.89
CA ASN A 957 41.99 0.58 18.07
C ASN A 957 42.33 -0.91 17.84
N ILE A 958 41.41 -1.67 17.23
CA ILE A 958 41.64 -3.08 16.85
C ILE A 958 42.75 -3.17 15.81
N SER A 959 42.76 -2.27 14.82
CA SER A 959 43.73 -2.22 13.72
C SER A 959 45.15 -1.93 14.22
N ASP A 960 45.33 -0.96 15.12
CA ASP A 960 46.62 -0.69 15.75
C ASP A 960 47.10 -1.85 16.61
N ARG A 961 46.18 -2.57 17.29
CA ARG A 961 46.56 -3.77 18.04
C ARG A 961 46.93 -4.94 17.12
N PHE A 962 46.21 -5.11 16.01
CA PHE A 962 46.48 -6.09 14.96
C PHE A 962 47.83 -5.82 14.28
N ARG A 963 48.12 -4.55 13.92
CA ARG A 963 49.43 -4.07 13.43
C ARG A 963 50.56 -4.42 14.40
N GLN A 964 50.37 -4.20 15.71
CA GLN A 964 51.37 -4.58 16.73
C GLN A 964 51.63 -6.10 16.80
N LEU A 965 50.56 -6.90 16.73
CA LEU A 965 50.67 -8.37 16.78
C LEU A 965 51.33 -8.93 15.50
N PHE A 966 50.98 -8.42 14.32
CA PHE A 966 51.62 -8.82 13.05
C PHE A 966 53.12 -8.47 13.01
N ARG A 967 53.51 -7.28 13.50
CA ARG A 967 54.93 -6.87 13.58
C ARG A 967 55.80 -7.83 14.39
N ARG A 968 55.24 -8.47 15.44
CA ARG A 968 55.96 -9.48 16.25
C ARG A 968 56.29 -10.78 15.48
N ILE A 969 55.67 -10.99 14.32
CA ILE A 969 55.86 -12.15 13.44
C ILE A 969 56.66 -11.73 12.19
N ASN A 970 57.18 -10.49 12.14
CA ASN A 970 57.84 -9.87 10.99
C ASN A 970 56.94 -9.71 9.74
N CYS A 971 55.61 -9.72 9.93
CA CYS A 971 54.61 -9.52 8.90
C CYS A 971 53.90 -8.15 9.08
N ALA A 972 53.10 -7.75 8.08
CA ALA A 972 52.24 -6.57 8.17
C ALA A 972 50.77 -6.97 8.09
N GLY A 973 49.92 -6.30 8.86
CA GLY A 973 48.48 -6.53 8.89
C GLY A 973 47.75 -5.29 9.37
N GLU A 974 46.58 -5.04 8.82
CA GLU A 974 45.75 -3.86 9.07
C GLU A 974 44.26 -4.21 8.97
N CYS A 975 43.42 -3.53 9.75
CA CYS A 975 41.96 -3.60 9.61
C CYS A 975 41.44 -2.21 9.22
N ARG A 976 40.49 -2.15 8.27
CA ARG A 976 39.82 -0.90 7.87
C ARG A 976 38.31 -1.11 7.73
N ILE A 977 37.56 -0.01 7.86
CA ILE A 977 36.13 0.01 7.52
C ILE A 977 35.98 0.23 6.01
N ALA A 978 35.17 -0.61 5.37
CA ALA A 978 34.61 -0.35 4.05
C ALA A 978 33.30 0.44 4.23
N GLU A 979 33.32 1.72 3.87
CA GLU A 979 32.15 2.62 3.91
C GLU A 979 31.34 2.51 2.62
N HIS A 980 30.01 2.65 2.71
CA HIS A 980 29.07 2.53 1.59
C HIS A 980 27.83 3.43 1.78
N GLU A 981 27.06 3.71 0.73
CA GLU A 981 25.83 4.55 0.85
C GLU A 981 24.68 3.83 1.58
N ASP A 982 24.59 2.51 1.41
CA ASP A 982 23.76 1.62 2.23
C ASP A 982 24.57 1.12 3.43
N TYR A 983 24.12 1.46 4.65
CA TYR A 983 24.71 1.01 5.90
C TYR A 983 24.76 -0.53 6.04
N ASN A 984 23.82 -1.27 5.45
CA ASN A 984 23.81 -2.73 5.52
C ASN A 984 25.00 -3.38 4.76
N LEU A 985 25.63 -2.62 3.85
CA LEU A 985 26.80 -3.04 3.09
C LEU A 985 28.14 -2.57 3.69
N TRP A 986 28.13 -1.80 4.80
CA TRP A 986 29.35 -1.46 5.55
C TRP A 986 30.02 -2.73 6.09
N GLY A 987 31.36 -2.75 6.11
CA GLY A 987 32.10 -3.93 6.53
C GLY A 987 33.48 -3.67 7.13
N ILE A 988 34.10 -4.70 7.69
CA ILE A 988 35.52 -4.71 8.07
C ILE A 988 36.31 -5.52 7.03
N GLU A 989 37.30 -4.88 6.43
CA GLU A 989 38.29 -5.52 5.59
C GLU A 989 39.56 -5.77 6.41
N ILE A 990 40.03 -7.03 6.36
CA ILE A 990 41.29 -7.44 6.98
C ILE A 990 42.32 -7.53 5.86
N LEU A 991 43.30 -6.64 5.92
CA LEU A 991 44.42 -6.54 4.97
C LEU A 991 45.65 -7.19 5.61
N VAL A 992 46.35 -8.06 4.89
CA VAL A 992 47.54 -8.76 5.39
C VAL A 992 48.64 -8.82 4.33
N CYS A 993 49.88 -8.93 4.80
CA CYS A 993 51.05 -9.20 3.98
C CYS A 993 52.08 -10.02 4.78
N PHE A 994 52.43 -11.18 4.23
CA PHE A 994 53.36 -12.16 4.82
C PHE A 994 54.79 -12.09 4.23
N ARG A 995 55.06 -11.15 3.31
CA ARG A 995 56.33 -11.05 2.57
C ARG A 995 56.78 -9.60 2.47
N GLN A 996 58.02 -9.30 2.83
CA GLN A 996 58.52 -7.92 3.00
C GLN A 996 58.47 -7.03 1.72
N ASN A 997 58.27 -7.63 0.54
CA ASN A 997 58.20 -6.93 -0.75
C ASN A 997 56.79 -6.99 -1.41
N GLU A 998 55.74 -7.39 -0.68
CA GLU A 998 54.36 -7.39 -1.20
C GLU A 998 53.48 -6.34 -0.51
N GLU A 999 52.44 -5.87 -1.20
CA GLU A 999 51.49 -4.88 -0.68
C GLU A 999 50.47 -5.55 0.28
N LEU A 1000 49.92 -4.75 1.20
CA LEU A 1000 48.77 -5.15 2.03
C LEU A 1000 47.56 -5.49 1.15
N ARG A 1001 47.04 -6.72 1.25
CA ARG A 1001 45.94 -7.23 0.41
C ARG A 1001 44.87 -7.91 1.26
N GLU A 1002 43.62 -7.87 0.78
CA GLU A 1002 42.50 -8.48 1.51
C GLU A 1002 42.71 -9.99 1.71
N LEU A 1003 42.36 -10.47 2.91
CA LEU A 1003 42.27 -11.88 3.24
C LEU A 1003 41.10 -12.53 2.46
N ARG A 1004 41.40 -13.42 1.51
CA ARG A 1004 40.40 -14.12 0.68
C ARG A 1004 40.69 -15.61 0.55
N ALA A 1005 39.63 -16.40 0.46
CA ALA A 1005 39.71 -17.86 0.45
C ALA A 1005 40.52 -18.43 -0.73
N GLU A 1006 40.56 -17.76 -1.89
CA GLU A 1006 41.22 -18.29 -3.10
C GLU A 1006 42.73 -18.00 -3.17
N ARG A 1007 43.30 -17.21 -2.23
CA ARG A 1007 44.62 -16.58 -2.43
C ARG A 1007 45.65 -16.78 -1.32
N GLN A 1008 45.25 -16.76 -0.05
CA GLN A 1008 46.13 -17.06 1.08
C GLN A 1008 46.05 -18.55 1.44
N SER A 1009 47.17 -19.15 1.88
CA SER A 1009 47.18 -20.54 2.34
C SER A 1009 46.35 -20.74 3.61
N GLY A 1010 45.92 -21.98 3.88
CA GLY A 1010 45.17 -22.31 5.10
C GLY A 1010 45.89 -21.92 6.39
N GLY A 1011 47.23 -22.04 6.43
CA GLY A 1011 48.05 -21.57 7.54
C GLY A 1011 48.03 -20.05 7.71
N GLU A 1012 48.21 -19.29 6.62
CA GLU A 1012 48.12 -17.82 6.65
C GLU A 1012 46.73 -17.32 7.04
N ARG A 1013 45.66 -18.00 6.59
CA ARG A 1013 44.27 -17.75 7.00
C ARG A 1013 44.07 -17.98 8.52
N ALA A 1014 44.57 -19.09 9.06
CA ALA A 1014 44.49 -19.41 10.49
C ALA A 1014 45.29 -18.42 11.34
N VAL A 1015 46.52 -18.08 10.94
CA VAL A 1015 47.37 -17.07 11.61
C VAL A 1015 46.68 -15.70 11.62
N SER A 1016 46.17 -15.24 10.47
CA SER A 1016 45.46 -13.94 10.37
C SER A 1016 44.22 -13.90 11.27
N THR A 1017 43.41 -14.95 11.24
CA THR A 1017 42.21 -15.10 12.06
C THR A 1017 42.55 -15.04 13.55
N MET A 1018 43.54 -15.81 13.99
CA MET A 1018 43.95 -15.88 15.38
C MET A 1018 44.47 -14.53 15.90
N LEU A 1019 45.23 -13.80 15.08
CA LEU A 1019 45.75 -12.48 15.45
C LEU A 1019 44.65 -11.41 15.50
N TYR A 1020 43.60 -11.54 14.67
CA TYR A 1020 42.41 -10.67 14.75
C TYR A 1020 41.64 -10.90 16.06
N LEU A 1021 41.44 -12.16 16.44
CA LEU A 1021 40.78 -12.53 17.71
C LEU A 1021 41.61 -12.09 18.94
N LEU A 1022 42.94 -12.16 18.86
CA LEU A 1022 43.84 -11.65 19.90
C LEU A 1022 43.90 -10.12 19.96
N ALA A 1023 43.71 -9.41 18.84
CA ALA A 1023 43.53 -7.95 18.84
C ALA A 1023 42.18 -7.55 19.45
N LEU A 1024 41.12 -8.27 19.12
CA LEU A 1024 39.77 -8.09 19.64
C LEU A 1024 39.67 -8.37 21.15
N GLN A 1025 40.48 -9.29 21.69
CA GLN A 1025 40.45 -9.73 23.09
C GLN A 1025 40.60 -8.59 24.12
N GLU A 1026 41.33 -7.52 23.81
CA GLU A 1026 41.55 -6.39 24.73
C GLU A 1026 40.38 -5.38 24.75
N PHE A 1027 39.46 -5.47 23.78
CA PHE A 1027 38.28 -4.60 23.66
C PHE A 1027 36.95 -5.34 23.90
N SER A 1028 36.96 -6.67 23.78
CA SER A 1028 35.77 -7.49 23.88
C SER A 1028 35.36 -7.80 25.32
N ARG A 1029 34.07 -7.59 25.61
CA ARG A 1029 33.42 -7.76 26.93
C ARG A 1029 33.21 -9.22 27.34
N ALA A 1030 33.35 -10.16 26.39
CA ALA A 1030 33.14 -11.59 26.58
C ALA A 1030 33.90 -12.14 27.81
N PRO A 1031 33.22 -12.70 28.83
CA PRO A 1031 33.85 -13.03 30.11
C PRO A 1031 34.71 -14.29 30.07
N PHE A 1032 34.48 -15.14 29.06
CA PHE A 1032 35.39 -16.21 28.65
C PHE A 1032 35.38 -16.36 27.12
N ARG A 1033 36.46 -16.88 26.53
CA ARG A 1033 36.53 -17.30 25.11
C ARG A 1033 36.93 -18.77 24.99
N VAL A 1034 36.49 -19.42 23.91
CA VAL A 1034 36.79 -20.84 23.64
C VAL A 1034 37.28 -21.01 22.21
N VAL A 1035 38.42 -21.68 22.04
CA VAL A 1035 39.03 -21.95 20.73
C VAL A 1035 39.51 -23.41 20.68
N ASP A 1036 38.92 -24.19 19.78
CA ASP A 1036 39.11 -25.64 19.66
C ASP A 1036 39.89 -26.01 18.38
N GLU A 1037 40.99 -26.74 18.55
CA GLU A 1037 41.87 -27.32 17.51
C GLU A 1037 42.34 -26.37 16.37
N ILE A 1038 42.26 -25.04 16.54
CA ILE A 1038 42.67 -23.97 15.59
C ILE A 1038 44.11 -24.07 15.05
N ASN A 1039 44.94 -24.89 15.69
CA ASN A 1039 46.31 -25.17 15.30
C ASN A 1039 46.45 -26.33 14.27
N GLN A 1040 45.35 -26.87 13.76
CA GLN A 1040 45.38 -27.73 12.57
C GLN A 1040 45.63 -26.88 11.30
N GLY A 1041 46.41 -27.41 10.36
CA GLY A 1041 46.83 -26.68 9.15
C GLY A 1041 47.97 -25.66 9.32
N MET A 1042 48.29 -25.21 10.53
CA MET A 1042 49.49 -24.39 10.80
C MET A 1042 50.78 -25.22 10.87
N ASP A 1043 51.89 -24.62 10.42
CA ASP A 1043 53.23 -25.16 10.56
C ASP A 1043 53.79 -25.02 11.99
N PRO A 1044 54.81 -25.82 12.39
CA PRO A 1044 55.31 -25.83 13.76
C PRO A 1044 55.97 -24.52 14.25
N ASN A 1045 56.34 -23.59 13.36
CA ASN A 1045 56.97 -22.32 13.77
C ASN A 1045 55.91 -21.27 14.07
N ASN A 1046 54.94 -21.10 13.17
CA ASN A 1046 53.79 -20.23 13.43
C ASN A 1046 52.95 -20.74 14.60
N GLU A 1047 52.77 -22.05 14.75
CA GLU A 1047 52.07 -22.63 15.90
C GLU A 1047 52.74 -22.27 17.25
N ARG A 1048 54.07 -22.31 17.33
CA ARG A 1048 54.83 -21.87 18.53
C ARG A 1048 54.65 -20.38 18.79
N MET A 1049 54.76 -19.55 17.75
CA MET A 1049 54.63 -18.10 17.88
C MET A 1049 53.22 -17.71 18.34
N ILE A 1050 52.19 -18.30 17.73
CA ILE A 1050 50.79 -18.11 18.12
C ILE A 1050 50.53 -18.61 19.55
N HIS A 1051 51.11 -19.75 19.96
CA HIS A 1051 51.03 -20.21 21.35
C HIS A 1051 51.64 -19.21 22.34
N LYS A 1052 52.84 -18.68 22.04
CA LYS A 1052 53.48 -17.65 22.86
C LYS A 1052 52.61 -16.38 22.99
N LEU A 1053 52.08 -15.89 21.87
CA LEU A 1053 51.21 -14.71 21.85
C LEU A 1053 49.88 -14.94 22.59
N MET A 1054 49.30 -16.14 22.53
CA MET A 1054 48.15 -16.53 23.36
C MET A 1054 48.50 -16.49 24.85
N VAL A 1055 49.62 -17.10 25.26
CA VAL A 1055 50.04 -17.14 26.68
C VAL A 1055 50.33 -15.72 27.21
N GLU A 1056 51.03 -14.87 26.45
CA GLU A 1056 51.28 -13.46 26.78
C GLU A 1056 50.02 -12.57 26.80
N GLY A 1057 48.98 -12.94 26.04
CA GLY A 1057 47.72 -12.21 25.96
C GLY A 1057 46.72 -12.63 27.05
N ALA A 1058 46.53 -13.93 27.24
CA ALA A 1058 45.52 -14.54 28.11
C ALA A 1058 45.95 -14.73 29.58
N SER A 1059 47.22 -14.47 29.92
CA SER A 1059 47.72 -14.60 31.31
C SER A 1059 47.84 -13.27 32.07
N ARG A 1060 47.43 -12.15 31.45
CA ARG A 1060 47.47 -10.81 32.06
C ARG A 1060 46.36 -10.64 33.10
N GLU A 1061 46.56 -9.73 34.05
CA GLU A 1061 45.57 -9.46 35.12
C GLU A 1061 44.26 -8.89 34.60
N SER A 1062 44.30 -8.17 33.47
CA SER A 1062 43.14 -7.65 32.76
C SER A 1062 42.55 -8.63 31.72
N ALA A 1063 43.11 -9.83 31.56
CA ALA A 1063 42.61 -10.81 30.60
C ALA A 1063 41.43 -11.61 31.16
N GLY A 1064 40.33 -11.68 30.41
CA GLY A 1064 39.24 -12.62 30.68
C GLY A 1064 39.65 -14.09 30.50
N GLN A 1065 38.80 -14.99 30.95
CA GLN A 1065 39.07 -16.43 30.94
C GLN A 1065 39.23 -16.96 29.50
N TYR A 1066 40.19 -17.84 29.27
CA TYR A 1066 40.47 -18.35 27.92
C TYR A 1066 40.54 -19.88 27.93
N PHE A 1067 39.86 -20.55 27.00
CA PHE A 1067 39.96 -21.99 26.79
C PHE A 1067 40.62 -22.27 25.45
N LEU A 1068 41.84 -22.80 25.48
CA LEU A 1068 42.56 -23.31 24.31
C LEU A 1068 42.53 -24.83 24.35
N ILE A 1069 41.94 -25.46 23.34
CA ILE A 1069 41.94 -26.92 23.21
C ILE A 1069 42.84 -27.32 22.04
N THR A 1070 43.78 -28.23 22.28
CA THR A 1070 44.75 -28.69 21.26
C THR A 1070 45.00 -30.20 21.34
N PRO A 1071 45.09 -30.90 20.18
CA PRO A 1071 45.56 -32.28 20.13
C PRO A 1071 47.09 -32.40 20.13
N LYS A 1072 47.79 -31.32 19.74
CA LYS A 1072 49.24 -31.27 19.60
C LYS A 1072 49.89 -30.86 20.92
N LEU A 1073 50.91 -31.62 21.32
CA LEU A 1073 51.89 -31.25 22.34
C LEU A 1073 53.24 -31.01 21.68
N LEU A 1074 53.53 -29.76 21.34
CA LEU A 1074 54.87 -29.37 20.86
C LEU A 1074 55.85 -29.38 22.04
N GLN A 1075 57.05 -29.91 21.80
CA GLN A 1075 58.15 -29.83 22.77
C GLN A 1075 58.68 -28.39 22.83
N ASN A 1076 59.04 -27.91 24.02
CA ASN A 1076 59.50 -26.54 24.27
C ASN A 1076 58.46 -25.48 23.86
N LEU A 1077 57.27 -25.54 24.47
CA LEU A 1077 56.30 -24.44 24.48
C LEU A 1077 56.55 -23.55 25.71
N ASP A 1078 56.19 -22.27 25.61
CA ASP A 1078 56.18 -21.36 26.76
C ASP A 1078 54.95 -21.62 27.64
N TYR A 1079 55.16 -21.74 28.95
CA TYR A 1079 54.11 -21.90 29.97
C TYR A 1079 54.17 -20.73 30.96
N HIS A 1080 53.02 -20.38 31.55
CA HIS A 1080 52.90 -19.30 32.54
C HIS A 1080 52.16 -19.82 33.78
N GLU A 1081 52.54 -19.35 34.97
CA GLU A 1081 52.02 -19.83 36.27
C GLU A 1081 50.49 -19.73 36.40
N ARG A 1082 49.90 -18.74 35.73
CA ARG A 1082 48.45 -18.49 35.69
C ARG A 1082 47.69 -19.40 34.72
N MET A 1083 48.38 -20.24 33.95
CA MET A 1083 47.74 -21.19 33.03
C MET A 1083 47.41 -22.51 33.73
N LYS A 1084 46.18 -22.99 33.57
CA LYS A 1084 45.73 -24.29 34.08
C LYS A 1084 45.66 -25.32 32.95
N VAL A 1085 46.31 -26.47 33.11
CA VAL A 1085 46.37 -27.52 32.07
C VAL A 1085 45.50 -28.71 32.46
N PHE A 1086 44.64 -29.14 31.54
CA PHE A 1086 43.75 -30.30 31.68
C PHE A 1086 44.18 -31.41 30.72
N CYS A 1087 44.79 -32.46 31.27
CA CYS A 1087 45.22 -33.64 30.52
C CYS A 1087 44.07 -34.65 30.40
N ILE A 1088 43.51 -34.80 29.20
CA ILE A 1088 42.38 -35.70 28.91
C ILE A 1088 42.92 -36.95 28.19
N TYR A 1089 42.84 -38.09 28.86
CA TYR A 1089 43.32 -39.37 28.35
C TYR A 1089 42.29 -40.47 28.57
N SER A 1090 41.92 -41.18 27.51
CA SER A 1090 40.96 -42.28 27.52
C SER A 1090 41.57 -43.53 26.90
N GLY A 1091 41.51 -44.65 27.61
CA GLY A 1091 41.99 -45.94 27.10
C GLY A 1091 41.85 -47.06 28.14
N PRO A 1092 42.10 -48.33 27.75
CA PRO A 1092 41.93 -49.48 28.64
C PRO A 1092 42.91 -49.52 29.82
N ALA A 1093 43.97 -48.70 29.81
CA ALA A 1093 45.00 -48.61 30.84
C ALA A 1093 44.87 -47.36 31.75
N VAL A 1094 43.71 -46.69 31.79
CA VAL A 1094 43.48 -45.54 32.69
C VAL A 1094 43.55 -45.99 34.16
N VAL A 1095 44.52 -45.45 34.90
CA VAL A 1095 44.77 -45.82 36.30
C VAL A 1095 43.67 -45.25 37.21
N PRO A 1096 42.94 -46.05 38.01
CA PRO A 1096 41.81 -45.56 38.82
C PRO A 1096 42.16 -44.50 39.88
N ARG A 1097 43.45 -44.34 40.21
CA ARG A 1097 44.00 -43.26 41.03
C ARG A 1097 45.35 -42.81 40.47
N TRP A 1098 45.35 -41.85 39.54
CA TRP A 1098 46.57 -41.15 39.13
C TRP A 1098 47.10 -40.28 40.27
N ASN A 1099 48.41 -40.32 40.53
CA ASN A 1099 49.05 -39.42 41.50
C ASN A 1099 50.20 -38.69 40.81
N ALA A 1100 49.95 -37.44 40.41
CA ALA A 1100 50.89 -36.62 39.67
C ALA A 1100 52.19 -36.36 40.45
N ARG A 1101 52.12 -36.12 41.77
CA ARG A 1101 53.32 -35.95 42.62
C ARG A 1101 54.20 -37.20 42.62
N LYS A 1102 53.60 -38.40 42.73
CA LYS A 1102 54.33 -39.67 42.67
C LYS A 1102 54.92 -39.92 41.28
N PHE A 1103 54.17 -39.64 40.21
CA PHE A 1103 54.64 -39.76 38.82
C PHE A 1103 55.84 -38.84 38.55
N LEU A 1104 55.74 -37.55 38.92
CA LEU A 1104 56.83 -36.57 38.78
C LEU A 1104 58.06 -36.98 39.61
N ALA A 1105 57.88 -37.48 40.82
CA ALA A 1105 58.97 -37.99 41.66
C ALA A 1105 59.68 -39.22 41.08
N THR A 1106 59.02 -40.02 40.23
CA THR A 1106 59.66 -41.09 39.44
C THR A 1106 60.21 -40.64 38.09
N ALA A 1107 59.69 -39.55 37.52
CA ALA A 1107 60.10 -39.03 36.21
C ALA A 1107 61.31 -38.08 36.26
N LEU A 1108 61.51 -37.39 37.40
CA LEU A 1108 62.69 -36.56 37.65
C LEU A 1108 63.91 -37.45 37.96
N PRO A 1109 64.99 -37.43 37.16
CA PRO A 1109 66.17 -38.22 37.44
C PRO A 1109 66.84 -37.78 38.75
N SER A 1110 67.00 -38.70 39.71
CA SER A 1110 67.72 -38.43 40.95
C SER A 1110 69.17 -37.99 40.66
N LYS A 1111 69.63 -36.87 41.26
CA LYS A 1111 71.00 -36.36 41.12
C LYS A 1111 72.06 -37.35 41.66
N ARG A 1112 72.45 -38.33 40.84
CA ARG A 1112 73.57 -39.24 41.13
C ARG A 1112 74.90 -38.48 41.02
N LYS A 1113 75.49 -38.13 42.18
CA LYS A 1113 76.90 -37.75 42.28
C LYS A 1113 77.80 -38.85 41.67
N ARG A 1114 78.71 -38.50 40.75
CA ARG A 1114 79.95 -39.25 40.45
C ARG A 1114 80.88 -38.45 39.54
N GLY A 1115 82.19 -38.60 39.76
CA GLY A 1115 83.22 -38.42 38.72
C GLY A 1115 83.74 -37.00 38.51
N SER A 1116 84.74 -36.62 39.29
CA SER A 1116 85.59 -35.44 39.09
C SER A 1116 86.62 -35.64 37.97
N THR A 1117 86.81 -34.64 37.12
CA THR A 1117 88.10 -34.21 36.53
C THR A 1117 88.02 -32.71 36.16
N GLY A 1118 89.17 -32.02 36.03
CA GLY A 1118 89.27 -30.56 35.84
C GLY A 1118 88.90 -30.03 34.44
N ALA A 1119 89.02 -28.73 34.15
CA ALA A 1119 89.84 -27.72 34.85
C ALA A 1119 89.13 -26.34 35.06
N GLU A 1120 89.92 -25.33 35.44
CA GLU A 1120 89.52 -24.17 36.24
C GLU A 1120 88.97 -22.94 35.47
N SER A 1121 87.94 -22.31 36.04
CA SER A 1121 87.82 -20.88 36.47
C SER A 1121 88.48 -19.75 35.63
N PRO A 1122 87.90 -18.51 35.55
CA PRO A 1122 87.43 -17.78 36.75
C PRO A 1122 86.13 -16.95 36.64
N ASN A 1123 85.54 -16.72 37.82
CA ASN A 1123 84.68 -15.60 38.30
C ASN A 1123 83.59 -15.01 37.36
N SER A 1124 82.36 -14.79 37.84
CA SER A 1124 82.03 -14.26 39.17
C SER A 1124 80.63 -14.69 39.66
N ASP A 1125 80.49 -14.80 40.98
CA ASP A 1125 79.25 -15.16 41.67
C ASP A 1125 78.28 -13.98 41.81
N GLN A 1126 76.97 -14.26 41.78
CA GLN A 1126 76.14 -13.89 42.94
C GLN A 1126 74.88 -14.77 43.08
N GLU A 1127 74.65 -15.17 44.34
CA GLU A 1127 73.36 -15.53 44.96
C GLU A 1127 72.46 -16.62 44.35
N ASN A 1128 72.68 -17.85 44.83
CA ASN A 1128 71.57 -18.77 45.12
C ASN A 1128 70.71 -18.19 46.25
N GLN A 1129 69.39 -18.09 46.08
CA GLN A 1129 68.42 -18.38 47.14
C GLN A 1129 66.98 -18.57 46.59
N LEU A 1130 66.12 -19.16 47.41
CA LEU A 1130 64.66 -19.30 47.22
C LEU A 1130 64.20 -20.06 45.96
N LEU A 1131 64.32 -21.39 46.00
CA LEU A 1131 63.37 -22.29 45.33
C LEU A 1131 62.86 -23.34 46.34
N SER A 1132 61.84 -22.94 47.09
CA SER A 1132 61.02 -23.81 47.92
C SER A 1132 59.58 -23.29 47.97
N ASP A 1133 58.82 -23.57 46.90
CA ASP A 1133 57.39 -23.93 46.89
C ASP A 1133 56.98 -24.42 45.48
#